data_AF-A0A0W0Z9P8-F1
#
_entry.id   AF-A0A0W0Z9P8-F1
#
_cell.length_a   1.000
_cell.length_b   1.000
_cell.length_c   1.000
_cell.angle_alpha   90.00
_cell.angle_beta   90.00
_cell.angle_gamma   90.00
#
_symmetry.space_group_name_H-M   'P 1'
#
loop_
_entity.id
_entity.type
_entity.pdbx_description
1 polymer ?
#
loop_
_entity_poly.entity_id
_entity_poly.type
_entity_poly.pdbx_seq_one_letter_code
_entity_poly.pdbx_strand_id
1 'polypeptide(L)'
;MGIECSKIKRHLEELELAVSELKAIAPIDPSELALYNIGKQALAIQLPSDTEAPDPPPLMIKTWQQDAGQLQTLVVELINGRLEKLAKEPGLELPVATSLTESAESSLEQSRKRIAFIAEQIHQVNQRYRKELTQLQKKLRQHEDNPLLPKVNTALKSLKSHPGILFPAKEMEEIRSQPLRRKKRTKNIVQIEDFTPVSNETSQSFENLRQLSEVIERLEYQNAELASNERLFQPELATDFLLTNWFEAYRQKNRESIHLIESAKKQITNKINLPDYHNILQNELSGIISRLQTLHSEREELTRIITQRQGLLSPSTEDIGTLATCLTESKRIFLTALETFLLTYSTIELDDKQNKTNQYFVEQIKLFVDQLIETLYNNPDIFAKEPITLLRKKIFEHLGEKCNWYNLRVITCSLDPKQIPENCSKLLHEEGSSVTDSATIKRHISAIYHIVAMIEDFPIQSIKNYDILKQTLVNQNNTIKKQHERINRTYESIDDEIKRIIQALQDQGNLLPSEFNNNDHVLRAEKIKRELETFHLKLNKNQQSYQQKIEELQNDKDSKDTVLSSDITNFKHDVDKINIKTEQLSDFIREQLLFMKKLDAFHNEITEFTEEIQSEEFKRNYIFFSVKERHSLKESLITAQSSLLMLRDIYSEKKRRLRTELTEALDDTKAALLFAEYSEKEIQDRLAPQRNFLQTIMTFEDNLFSLIHDTRKNITTANKHVTNVIDSHRETLDPLIRNMKRNTREFLPPAIRFENPFSDALSTTTLASEAAVLQLDSHFETLGHVTGKGLARWSTTFNQRLQNARDQIGKRNQAVENALEIERRLNMETYRTSLEIIGLLGEEFVRIINDHIDAAIANSILAHETQKLRTIKEDPRTLLSHHNLTELDNNLLQNIDPRLMKLLSIYTQFSAINSEYINENLFLLDDKRYQESLMSSVTVHLRNDHMEEISQGVRPDFIQWLRVKILKPLQKLHYTLANYVKPDAGYSPNFFKTWGACSTEAALVLSGEQFYTSLEMAASAA
;
A
#
# COMPACT_ATOMS: atom_id res chain seq x y z
N MET A 1 38.25 -20.77 39.69
CA MET A 1 37.66 -19.68 38.88
C MET A 1 36.67 -20.17 37.82
N GLY A 2 36.48 -21.49 37.62
CA GLY A 2 35.47 -22.05 36.70
C GLY A 2 34.06 -21.47 36.79
N ILE A 3 33.59 -21.08 37.99
CA ILE A 3 32.26 -20.44 38.20
C ILE A 3 32.10 -19.15 37.38
N GLU A 4 33.15 -18.34 37.22
CA GLU A 4 33.08 -17.09 36.46
C GLU A 4 33.03 -17.34 34.95
N CYS A 5 33.80 -18.31 34.43
CA CYS A 5 33.68 -18.72 33.02
C CYS A 5 32.28 -19.29 32.71
N SER A 6 31.70 -20.08 33.63
CA SER A 6 30.33 -20.59 33.49
C SER A 6 29.30 -19.46 33.45
N LYS A 7 29.48 -18.39 34.24
CA LYS A 7 28.61 -17.21 34.20
C LYS A 7 28.67 -16.50 32.86
N ILE A 8 29.87 -16.35 32.27
CA ILE A 8 30.04 -15.70 30.96
C ILE A 8 29.43 -16.57 29.85
N LYS A 9 29.63 -17.90 29.86
CA LYS A 9 28.98 -18.82 28.90
C LYS A 9 27.46 -18.72 28.98
N ARG A 10 26.89 -18.78 30.19
CA ARG A 10 25.44 -18.62 30.42
C ARG A 10 24.94 -17.28 29.90
N HIS A 11 25.70 -16.21 30.09
CA HIS A 11 25.33 -14.89 29.60
C HIS A 11 25.35 -14.82 28.06
N LEU A 12 26.31 -15.46 27.39
CA LEU A 12 26.32 -15.58 25.92
C LEU A 12 25.13 -16.39 25.40
N GLU A 13 24.71 -17.45 26.10
CA GLU A 13 23.50 -18.22 25.78
C GLU A 13 22.23 -17.37 25.92
N GLU A 14 22.13 -16.55 26.98
CA GLU A 14 21.02 -15.61 27.17
C GLU A 14 20.95 -14.55 26.06
N LEU A 15 22.11 -14.05 25.60
CA LEU A 15 22.19 -13.12 24.47
C LEU A 15 21.75 -13.78 23.16
N GLU A 16 22.17 -15.01 22.92
CA GLU A 16 21.79 -15.76 21.72
C GLU A 16 20.30 -16.11 21.71
N LEU A 17 19.75 -16.42 22.88
CA LEU A 17 18.32 -16.62 23.05
C LEU A 17 17.53 -15.34 22.74
N ALA A 18 17.96 -14.20 23.26
CA ALA A 18 17.33 -12.90 22.97
C ALA A 18 17.37 -12.54 21.47
N VAL A 19 18.51 -12.76 20.81
CA VAL A 19 18.66 -12.56 19.36
C VAL A 19 17.75 -13.50 18.57
N SER A 20 17.62 -14.76 19.00
CA SER A 20 16.76 -15.74 18.34
C SER A 20 15.28 -15.41 18.48
N GLU A 21 14.86 -14.95 19.67
CA GLU A 21 13.51 -14.44 19.92
C GLU A 21 13.20 -13.21 19.06
N LEU A 22 14.17 -12.30 18.87
CA LEU A 22 14.01 -11.16 17.98
C LEU A 22 13.86 -11.59 16.51
N LYS A 23 14.66 -12.55 16.04
CA LYS A 23 14.59 -13.08 14.67
C LYS A 23 13.23 -13.70 14.34
N ALA A 24 12.57 -14.29 15.34
CA ALA A 24 11.26 -14.91 15.17
C ALA A 24 10.15 -13.89 14.84
N ILE A 25 10.35 -12.61 15.21
CA ILE A 25 9.37 -11.55 15.01
C ILE A 25 9.76 -10.51 13.96
N ALA A 26 11.06 -10.31 13.75
CA ALA A 26 11.61 -9.44 12.73
C ALA A 26 12.82 -10.10 12.07
N PRO A 27 12.83 -10.29 10.74
CA PRO A 27 14.04 -10.68 10.05
C PRO A 27 15.13 -9.61 10.30
N ILE A 28 16.27 -10.07 10.81
CA ILE A 28 17.43 -9.22 11.10
C ILE A 28 18.39 -9.31 9.92
N ASP A 29 18.80 -8.17 9.39
CA ASP A 29 19.80 -8.11 8.34
C ASP A 29 21.12 -8.73 8.86
N PRO A 30 21.74 -9.67 8.13
CA PRO A 30 23.00 -10.29 8.53
C PRO A 30 24.12 -9.28 8.85
N SER A 31 24.12 -8.10 8.21
CA SER A 31 25.07 -7.02 8.48
C SER A 31 24.88 -6.38 9.85
N GLU A 32 23.65 -6.27 10.34
CA GLU A 32 23.34 -5.75 11.70
C GLU A 32 23.76 -6.76 12.79
N LEU A 33 23.85 -8.05 12.46
CA LEU A 33 24.33 -9.12 13.33
C LEU A 33 25.85 -9.33 13.28
N ALA A 34 26.54 -8.74 12.31
CA ALA A 34 27.96 -9.01 12.07
C ALA A 34 28.82 -8.66 13.31
N LEU A 35 28.58 -7.50 13.93
CA LEU A 35 29.32 -7.07 15.12
C LEU A 35 29.07 -7.99 16.33
N TYR A 36 27.81 -8.41 16.55
CA TYR A 36 27.48 -9.39 17.59
C TYR A 36 28.14 -10.74 17.34
N ASN A 37 28.06 -11.26 16.12
CA ASN A 37 28.64 -12.56 15.76
C ASN A 37 30.17 -12.55 15.89
N ILE A 38 30.83 -11.47 15.45
CA ILE A 38 32.28 -11.30 15.59
C ILE A 38 32.67 -11.26 17.08
N GLY A 39 31.99 -10.44 17.88
CA GLY A 39 32.27 -10.35 19.31
C GLY A 39 32.01 -11.67 20.05
N LYS A 40 30.89 -12.35 19.75
CA LYS A 40 30.54 -13.66 20.32
C LYS A 40 31.60 -14.71 19.98
N GLN A 41 32.03 -14.75 18.72
CA GLN A 41 33.02 -15.71 18.25
C GLN A 41 34.40 -15.44 18.85
N ALA A 42 34.78 -14.16 19.02
CA ALA A 42 36.00 -13.77 19.71
C ALA A 42 35.99 -14.24 21.18
N LEU A 43 34.89 -14.03 21.90
CA LEU A 43 34.73 -14.50 23.29
C LEU A 43 34.70 -16.02 23.41
N ALA A 44 34.01 -16.71 22.50
CA ALA A 44 33.92 -18.17 22.48
C ALA A 44 35.27 -18.86 22.19
N ILE A 45 36.16 -18.21 21.44
CA ILE A 45 37.53 -18.69 21.19
C ILE A 45 38.41 -18.52 22.44
N GLN A 46 38.19 -17.47 23.23
CA GLN A 46 39.00 -17.19 24.41
C GLN A 46 38.55 -17.97 25.65
N LEU A 47 37.27 -18.34 25.74
CA LEU A 47 36.73 -19.15 26.84
C LEU A 47 37.25 -20.60 26.78
N PRO A 48 37.90 -21.12 27.84
CA PRO A 48 38.37 -22.50 27.85
C PRO A 48 37.21 -23.50 27.72
N SER A 49 37.44 -24.58 26.96
CA SER A 49 36.53 -25.73 26.89
C SER A 49 36.44 -26.39 28.28
N ASP A 50 35.31 -27.00 28.61
CA ASP A 50 34.97 -27.48 29.97
C ASP A 50 35.86 -28.64 30.52
N THR A 51 37.02 -28.87 29.91
CA THR A 51 37.97 -29.94 30.23
C THR A 51 39.30 -29.35 30.72
N GLU A 52 39.55 -29.49 32.02
CA GLU A 52 40.85 -29.47 32.73
C GLU A 52 41.90 -28.39 32.38
N ALA A 53 41.49 -27.22 31.88
CA ALA A 53 42.42 -26.10 31.69
C ALA A 53 42.72 -25.39 33.03
N PRO A 54 43.98 -24.95 33.28
CA PRO A 54 44.34 -24.19 34.47
C PRO A 54 43.51 -22.89 34.57
N ASP A 55 43.13 -22.52 35.80
CA ASP A 55 42.29 -21.35 36.09
C ASP A 55 42.87 -20.09 35.39
N PRO A 56 42.11 -19.42 34.50
CA PRO A 56 42.61 -18.28 33.74
C PRO A 56 42.95 -17.10 34.68
N PRO A 57 43.95 -16.28 34.34
CA PRO A 57 44.36 -15.16 35.18
C PRO A 57 43.19 -14.21 35.49
N PRO A 58 43.07 -13.65 36.71
CA PRO A 58 41.98 -12.73 37.07
C PRO A 58 41.84 -11.53 36.13
N LEU A 59 42.96 -11.11 35.50
CA LEU A 59 42.95 -10.04 34.51
C LEU A 59 42.15 -10.43 33.25
N MET A 60 42.29 -11.66 32.76
CA MET A 60 41.56 -12.16 31.59
C MET A 60 40.06 -12.31 31.87
N ILE A 61 39.69 -12.77 33.07
CA ILE A 61 38.28 -12.87 33.48
C ILE A 61 37.62 -11.48 33.45
N LYS A 62 38.32 -10.44 33.93
CA LYS A 62 37.86 -9.05 33.82
C LYS A 62 37.70 -8.59 32.37
N THR A 63 38.63 -8.94 31.49
CA THR A 63 38.55 -8.61 30.06
C THR A 63 37.34 -9.29 29.42
N TRP A 64 37.10 -10.58 29.69
CA TRP A 64 35.94 -11.30 29.15
C TRP A 64 34.60 -10.79 29.70
N GLN A 65 34.54 -10.41 30.98
CA GLN A 65 33.35 -9.78 31.54
C GLN A 65 33.06 -8.43 30.87
N GLN A 66 34.11 -7.65 30.57
CA GLN A 66 33.98 -6.39 29.86
C GLN A 66 33.52 -6.60 28.41
N ASP A 67 34.10 -7.54 27.70
CA ASP A 67 33.74 -7.87 26.31
C ASP A 67 32.31 -8.43 26.23
N ALA A 68 31.89 -9.25 27.20
CA ALA A 68 30.54 -9.78 27.30
C ALA A 68 29.52 -8.67 27.60
N GLY A 69 29.88 -7.70 28.45
CA GLY A 69 29.08 -6.50 28.69
C GLY A 69 28.93 -5.63 27.44
N GLN A 70 30.00 -5.45 26.65
CA GLN A 70 29.94 -4.73 25.37
C GLN A 70 29.02 -5.45 24.35
N LEU A 71 29.10 -6.77 24.27
CA LEU A 71 28.18 -7.57 23.45
C LEU A 71 26.74 -7.43 23.91
N GLN A 72 26.49 -7.42 25.23
CA GLN A 72 25.15 -7.19 25.76
C GLN A 72 24.61 -5.82 25.33
N THR A 73 25.41 -4.76 25.43
CA THR A 73 25.02 -3.42 24.97
C THR A 73 24.67 -3.43 23.49
N LEU A 74 25.49 -4.04 22.64
CA LEU A 74 25.23 -4.16 21.20
C LEU A 74 23.94 -4.92 20.89
N VAL A 75 23.67 -6.03 21.60
CA VAL A 75 22.42 -6.81 21.43
C VAL A 75 21.22 -6.01 21.89
N VAL A 76 21.32 -5.30 23.01
CA VAL A 76 20.24 -4.45 23.53
C VAL A 76 19.94 -3.30 22.58
N GLU A 77 20.96 -2.64 22.04
CA GLU A 77 20.81 -1.59 21.01
C GLU A 77 20.17 -2.13 19.74
N LEU A 78 20.62 -3.31 19.27
CA LEU A 78 20.05 -3.99 18.12
C LEU A 78 18.56 -4.31 18.34
N ILE A 79 18.22 -4.88 19.49
CA ILE A 79 16.85 -5.19 19.87
C ILE A 79 16.02 -3.91 19.90
N ASN A 80 16.45 -2.89 20.66
CA ASN A 80 15.69 -1.66 20.82
C ASN A 80 15.50 -0.93 19.49
N GLY A 81 16.54 -0.82 18.67
CA GLY A 81 16.47 -0.20 17.34
C GLY A 81 15.50 -0.93 16.40
N ARG A 82 15.41 -2.26 16.50
CA ARG A 82 14.47 -3.05 15.67
C ARG A 82 13.05 -3.02 16.20
N LEU A 83 12.86 -3.11 17.51
CA LEU A 83 11.54 -2.94 18.13
C LEU A 83 11.00 -1.52 17.86
N GLU A 84 11.85 -0.50 17.76
CA GLU A 84 11.47 0.85 17.32
C GLU A 84 10.98 0.90 15.88
N LYS A 85 11.68 0.22 14.97
CA LYS A 85 11.26 0.14 13.56
C LYS A 85 9.92 -0.57 13.45
N LEU A 86 9.76 -1.72 14.13
CA LEU A 86 8.48 -2.46 14.19
C LEU A 86 7.36 -1.63 14.84
N ALA A 87 7.69 -0.83 15.85
CA ALA A 87 6.71 0.03 16.52
C ALA A 87 6.18 1.16 15.65
N LYS A 88 6.90 1.51 14.57
CA LYS A 88 6.49 2.50 13.58
C LYS A 88 5.68 1.91 12.44
N GLU A 89 5.58 0.58 12.34
CA GLU A 89 4.79 -0.09 11.30
C GLU A 89 3.28 0.12 11.54
N PRO A 90 2.51 0.52 10.50
CA PRO A 90 1.08 0.76 10.64
C PRO A 90 0.34 -0.51 11.08
N GLY A 91 -0.56 -0.40 12.06
CA GLY A 91 -1.42 -1.50 12.50
C GLY A 91 -0.93 -2.28 13.73
N LEU A 92 0.32 -2.10 14.16
CA LEU A 92 0.77 -2.47 15.50
C LEU A 92 0.37 -1.37 16.49
N GLU A 93 -0.75 -1.56 17.17
CA GLU A 93 -1.19 -0.67 18.25
C GLU A 93 -0.37 -0.93 19.52
N LEU A 94 0.89 -0.49 19.53
CA LEU A 94 1.68 -0.56 20.74
C LEU A 94 1.18 0.46 21.77
N PRO A 95 0.91 0.02 23.02
CA PRO A 95 0.56 0.94 24.08
C PRO A 95 1.70 1.95 24.27
N VAL A 96 1.30 3.19 24.12
CA VAL A 96 2.08 4.41 24.13
C VAL A 96 2.79 4.66 25.49
N ALA A 97 2.51 3.83 26.51
CA ALA A 97 3.12 3.88 27.84
C ALA A 97 4.54 3.28 27.93
N THR A 98 5.07 2.57 26.93
CA THR A 98 6.53 2.35 26.84
C THR A 98 7.14 3.48 25.99
N SER A 99 7.54 4.57 26.63
CA SER A 99 8.51 5.49 26.03
C SER A 99 9.77 4.69 25.74
N LEU A 100 10.11 4.58 24.46
CA LEU A 100 11.30 3.87 23.97
C LEU A 100 12.62 4.60 24.30
N THR A 101 12.52 5.76 24.95
CA THR A 101 13.61 6.72 25.11
C THR A 101 14.07 6.93 26.55
N GLU A 102 13.51 6.26 27.56
CA GLU A 102 14.00 6.39 28.94
C GLU A 102 14.92 5.22 29.33
N SER A 103 16.20 5.57 29.47
CA SER A 103 17.37 4.79 29.90
C SER A 103 18.05 3.91 28.83
N ALA A 104 19.27 4.30 28.45
CA ALA A 104 20.23 3.52 27.66
C ALA A 104 20.76 2.27 28.40
N GLU A 105 20.23 1.94 29.58
CA GLU A 105 20.57 0.75 30.36
C GLU A 105 19.39 -0.23 30.50
N SER A 106 18.65 -0.48 29.41
CA SER A 106 17.63 -1.54 29.46
C SER A 106 18.32 -2.91 29.60
N SER A 107 18.08 -3.60 30.71
CA SER A 107 18.61 -4.95 30.92
C SER A 107 18.15 -5.90 29.80
N LEU A 108 18.97 -6.90 29.45
CA LEU A 108 18.65 -7.90 28.43
C LEU A 108 17.28 -8.57 28.68
N GLU A 109 16.96 -8.83 29.95
CA GLU A 109 15.69 -9.39 30.40
C GLU A 109 14.49 -8.49 30.06
N GLN A 110 14.63 -7.17 30.20
CA GLN A 110 13.60 -6.21 29.78
C GLN A 110 13.45 -6.22 28.26
N SER A 111 14.55 -6.22 27.51
CA SER A 111 14.50 -6.31 26.04
C SER A 111 13.79 -7.57 25.56
N ARG A 112 14.03 -8.73 26.20
CA ARG A 112 13.30 -9.99 25.91
C ARG A 112 11.81 -9.92 26.23
N LYS A 113 11.43 -9.35 27.38
CA LYS A 113 10.01 -9.13 27.71
C LYS A 113 9.31 -8.25 26.68
N ARG A 114 10.02 -7.25 26.13
CA ARG A 114 9.51 -6.40 25.05
C ARG A 114 9.37 -7.15 23.73
N ILE A 115 10.34 -8.00 23.40
CA ILE A 115 10.26 -8.90 22.23
C ILE A 115 9.00 -9.78 22.35
N ALA A 116 8.81 -10.46 23.48
CA ALA A 116 7.66 -11.34 23.69
C ALA A 116 6.32 -10.58 23.60
N PHE A 117 6.27 -9.37 24.15
CA PHE A 117 5.09 -8.52 24.05
C PHE A 117 4.78 -8.11 22.60
N ILE A 118 5.79 -7.68 21.84
CA ILE A 118 5.64 -7.34 20.42
C ILE A 118 5.28 -8.57 19.58
N ALA A 119 5.85 -9.75 19.88
CA ALA A 119 5.50 -11.02 19.24
C ALA A 119 4.00 -11.31 19.33
N GLU A 120 3.43 -11.14 20.52
CA GLU A 120 2.01 -11.35 20.78
C GLU A 120 1.15 -10.33 20.01
N GLN A 121 1.57 -9.06 19.96
CA GLN A 121 0.86 -8.05 19.18
C GLN A 121 0.89 -8.35 17.67
N ILE A 122 2.05 -8.75 17.15
CA ILE A 122 2.20 -9.19 15.76
C ILE A 122 1.25 -10.36 15.46
N HIS A 123 1.19 -11.34 16.38
CA HIS A 123 0.31 -12.48 16.23
C HIS A 123 -1.17 -12.06 16.14
N GLN A 124 -1.60 -11.13 17.00
CA GLN A 124 -2.97 -10.60 17.01
C GLN A 124 -3.32 -9.85 15.72
N VAL A 125 -2.42 -8.99 15.23
CA VAL A 125 -2.57 -8.26 13.95
C VAL A 125 -2.67 -9.23 12.78
N ASN A 126 -1.76 -10.20 12.71
CA ASN A 126 -1.76 -11.24 11.66
C ASN A 126 -3.02 -12.09 11.69
N GLN A 127 -3.53 -12.45 12.88
CA GLN A 127 -4.81 -13.15 13.00
C GLN A 127 -5.98 -12.31 12.47
N ARG A 128 -6.00 -11.00 12.75
CA ARG A 128 -7.01 -10.08 12.23
C ARG A 128 -6.96 -10.01 10.70
N TYR A 129 -5.78 -9.78 10.13
CA TYR A 129 -5.58 -9.76 8.67
C TYR A 129 -5.97 -11.07 8.02
N ARG A 130 -5.64 -12.21 8.63
CA ARG A 130 -6.06 -13.52 8.14
C ARG A 130 -7.58 -13.67 8.11
N LYS A 131 -8.30 -13.18 9.13
CA LYS A 131 -9.78 -13.17 9.14
C LYS A 131 -10.34 -12.29 8.02
N GLU A 132 -9.83 -11.07 7.89
CA GLU A 132 -10.26 -10.11 6.84
C GLU A 132 -10.02 -10.68 5.43
N LEU A 133 -8.82 -11.21 5.16
CA LEU A 133 -8.49 -11.81 3.87
C LEU A 133 -9.30 -13.07 3.58
N THR A 134 -9.62 -13.89 4.60
CA THR A 134 -10.48 -15.07 4.40
C THR A 134 -11.92 -14.66 4.04
N GLN A 135 -12.43 -13.59 4.65
CA GLN A 135 -13.73 -13.02 4.30
C GLN A 135 -13.71 -12.44 2.88
N LEU A 136 -12.67 -11.67 2.53
CA LEU A 136 -12.49 -11.12 1.20
C LEU A 136 -12.36 -12.23 0.15
N GLN A 137 -11.58 -13.28 0.42
CA GLN A 137 -11.45 -14.47 -0.43
C GLN A 137 -12.81 -15.11 -0.69
N LYS A 138 -13.67 -15.23 0.33
CA LYS A 138 -15.01 -15.79 0.20
C LYS A 138 -15.89 -14.92 -0.71
N LYS A 139 -15.84 -13.59 -0.57
CA LYS A 139 -16.56 -12.64 -1.44
C LYS A 139 -16.04 -12.69 -2.88
N LEU A 140 -14.73 -12.71 -3.06
CA LEU A 140 -14.10 -12.75 -4.38
C LEU A 140 -14.35 -14.07 -5.13
N ARG A 141 -14.48 -15.21 -4.44
CA ARG A 141 -14.82 -16.51 -5.06
C ARG A 141 -16.22 -16.56 -5.68
N GLN A 142 -17.11 -15.62 -5.35
CA GLN A 142 -18.41 -15.48 -6.01
C GLN A 142 -18.29 -14.84 -7.40
N HIS A 143 -17.11 -14.29 -7.72
CA HIS A 143 -16.75 -13.70 -9.00
C HIS A 143 -15.43 -14.34 -9.47
N GLU A 144 -15.50 -15.52 -10.08
CA GLU A 144 -14.33 -16.35 -10.43
C GLU A 144 -13.22 -15.60 -11.20
N ASP A 145 -13.58 -14.55 -11.95
CA ASP A 145 -12.64 -13.76 -12.76
C ASP A 145 -12.02 -12.54 -12.05
N ASN A 146 -12.20 -12.38 -10.73
CA ASN A 146 -11.68 -11.19 -10.04
C ASN A 146 -10.14 -11.22 -9.90
N PRO A 147 -9.40 -10.24 -10.46
CA PRO A 147 -7.94 -10.23 -10.47
C PRO A 147 -7.31 -10.11 -9.06
N LEU A 148 -8.08 -9.78 -8.03
CA LEU A 148 -7.63 -9.75 -6.63
C LEU A 148 -7.52 -11.14 -5.98
N LEU A 149 -8.25 -12.14 -6.48
CA LEU A 149 -8.33 -13.44 -5.83
C LEU A 149 -6.95 -14.14 -5.71
N PRO A 150 -6.06 -14.14 -6.73
CA PRO A 150 -4.71 -14.68 -6.59
C PRO A 150 -3.88 -13.94 -5.53
N LYS A 151 -3.95 -12.61 -5.47
CA LYS A 151 -3.22 -11.79 -4.48
C LYS A 151 -3.66 -12.13 -3.05
N VAL A 152 -4.97 -12.22 -2.82
CA VAL A 152 -5.55 -12.60 -1.52
C VAL A 152 -5.13 -14.02 -1.11
N ASN A 153 -5.08 -14.95 -2.06
CA ASN A 153 -4.62 -16.32 -1.81
C ASN A 153 -3.14 -16.37 -1.39
N THR A 154 -2.28 -15.60 -2.07
CA THR A 154 -0.85 -15.48 -1.73
C THR A 154 -0.64 -14.87 -0.34
N ALA A 155 -1.36 -13.79 -0.03
CA ALA A 155 -1.32 -13.16 1.29
C ALA A 155 -1.76 -14.11 2.41
N LEU A 156 -2.84 -14.86 2.21
CA LEU A 156 -3.30 -15.90 3.15
C LEU A 156 -2.29 -17.04 3.32
N LYS A 157 -1.56 -17.40 2.27
CA LYS A 157 -0.51 -18.42 2.34
C LYS A 157 0.67 -17.91 3.17
N SER A 158 1.11 -16.67 2.95
CA SER A 158 2.20 -16.02 3.70
C SER A 158 1.89 -15.93 5.20
N LEU A 159 0.68 -15.47 5.55
CA LEU A 159 0.20 -15.40 6.94
C LEU A 159 0.10 -16.78 7.63
N LYS A 160 -0.07 -17.87 6.86
CA LYS A 160 -0.08 -19.23 7.40
C LYS A 160 1.31 -19.79 7.62
N SER A 161 2.26 -19.50 6.73
CA SER A 161 3.64 -19.99 6.83
C SER A 161 4.46 -19.22 7.88
N HIS A 162 4.16 -17.94 8.12
CA HIS A 162 4.94 -17.09 9.03
C HIS A 162 4.05 -16.32 10.02
N PRO A 163 3.35 -17.01 10.94
CA PRO A 163 2.39 -16.36 11.84
C PRO A 163 3.03 -15.37 12.84
N GLY A 164 4.35 -15.51 13.10
CA GLY A 164 5.10 -14.66 14.02
C GLY A 164 5.76 -13.43 13.39
N ILE A 165 5.79 -13.32 12.06
CA ILE A 165 6.37 -12.18 11.34
C ILE A 165 5.25 -11.25 10.92
N LEU A 166 5.37 -9.96 11.21
CA LEU A 166 4.35 -8.98 10.86
C LEU A 166 4.10 -8.97 9.35
N PHE A 167 2.85 -9.21 8.95
CA PHE A 167 2.47 -9.07 7.55
C PHE A 167 2.44 -7.59 7.15
N PRO A 168 3.05 -7.19 6.02
CA PRO A 168 3.22 -5.78 5.67
C PRO A 168 1.88 -5.04 5.58
N ALA A 169 1.74 -3.97 6.36
CA ALA A 169 0.51 -3.17 6.37
C ALA A 169 0.22 -2.56 5.00
N LYS A 170 1.28 -2.17 4.27
CA LYS A 170 1.17 -1.63 2.91
C LYS A 170 0.59 -2.64 1.92
N GLU A 171 0.91 -3.92 2.02
CA GLU A 171 0.30 -4.96 1.18
C GLU A 171 -1.18 -5.17 1.53
N MET A 172 -1.54 -5.17 2.82
CA MET A 172 -2.95 -5.18 3.22
C MET A 172 -3.70 -3.94 2.72
N GLU A 173 -3.08 -2.76 2.81
CA GLU A 173 -3.66 -1.50 2.33
C GLU A 173 -3.76 -1.50 0.80
N GLU A 174 -2.83 -2.10 0.08
CA GLU A 174 -2.93 -2.31 -1.38
C GLU A 174 -4.11 -3.23 -1.71
N ILE A 175 -4.26 -4.36 -1.01
CA ILE A 175 -5.41 -5.27 -1.18
C ILE A 175 -6.74 -4.56 -0.86
N ARG A 176 -6.76 -3.65 0.13
CA ARG A 176 -7.93 -2.84 0.51
C ARG A 176 -8.24 -1.70 -0.46
N SER A 177 -7.19 -1.04 -0.97
CA SER A 177 -7.28 0.17 -1.81
C SER A 177 -7.46 -0.16 -3.28
N GLN A 178 -7.08 -1.37 -3.71
CA GLN A 178 -7.47 -1.86 -5.02
C GLN A 178 -9.00 -1.90 -5.09
N PRO A 179 -9.60 -1.06 -5.95
CA PRO A 179 -11.04 -0.88 -5.94
C PRO A 179 -11.71 -2.18 -6.38
N LEU A 180 -12.46 -2.80 -5.48
CA LEU A 180 -13.72 -3.42 -5.90
C LEU A 180 -14.48 -2.30 -6.60
N ARG A 181 -14.54 -2.29 -7.94
CA ARG A 181 -14.97 -1.13 -8.74
C ARG A 181 -16.22 -0.46 -8.14
N ARG A 182 -16.03 0.66 -7.44
CA ARG A 182 -16.61 2.00 -7.71
C ARG A 182 -16.09 3.04 -6.71
N LYS A 183 -15.72 4.20 -7.24
CA LYS A 183 -15.08 5.33 -6.56
C LYS A 183 -16.08 6.08 -5.69
N LYS A 184 -15.70 6.35 -4.44
CA LYS A 184 -16.41 7.25 -3.50
C LYS A 184 -15.98 8.70 -3.68
N ARG A 185 -16.90 9.64 -3.46
CA ARG A 185 -16.61 10.99 -2.96
C ARG A 185 -17.67 11.37 -1.91
N THR A 186 -17.21 12.09 -0.89
CA THR A 186 -17.82 12.38 0.41
C THR A 186 -18.84 13.52 0.40
N LYS A 187 -19.84 13.47 1.30
CA LYS A 187 -20.40 14.65 1.98
C LYS A 187 -21.16 14.29 3.28
N ASN A 188 -21.09 15.21 4.23
CA ASN A 188 -21.80 15.28 5.52
C ASN A 188 -23.18 15.97 5.35
N ILE A 189 -24.14 15.67 6.24
CA ILE A 189 -24.74 16.59 7.24
C ILE A 189 -25.77 15.84 8.11
N VAL A 190 -25.73 16.14 9.42
CA VAL A 190 -26.58 15.71 10.54
C VAL A 190 -27.63 16.79 10.84
N GLN A 191 -28.85 16.40 11.26
CA GLN A 191 -29.89 17.26 11.87
C GLN A 191 -29.81 17.20 13.41
N ILE A 192 -30.04 18.32 14.09
CA ILE A 192 -30.22 18.42 15.56
C ILE A 192 -31.48 19.25 15.85
N GLU A 193 -32.18 18.80 16.89
CA GLU A 193 -33.41 19.33 17.48
C GLU A 193 -33.21 20.56 18.41
N ASP A 194 -34.33 21.23 18.63
CA ASP A 194 -34.56 22.51 19.30
C ASP A 194 -33.97 22.69 20.70
N PHE A 195 -33.30 23.83 20.96
CA PHE A 195 -33.10 24.35 22.32
C PHE A 195 -33.12 25.90 22.41
N THR A 196 -33.46 26.33 23.62
CA THR A 196 -33.89 27.65 24.13
C THR A 196 -32.80 28.75 24.18
N PRO A 197 -33.17 30.05 24.23
CA PRO A 197 -32.26 31.16 23.98
C PRO A 197 -31.45 31.59 25.20
N VAL A 198 -30.14 31.85 25.01
CA VAL A 198 -29.25 32.50 25.98
C VAL A 198 -28.38 33.58 25.28
N SER A 199 -27.95 34.54 26.12
CA SER A 199 -27.51 35.93 25.94
C SER A 199 -26.22 36.26 25.13
N ASN A 200 -26.21 37.49 24.58
CA ASN A 200 -25.12 38.46 24.33
C ASN A 200 -23.80 38.06 23.60
N GLU A 201 -23.44 36.80 23.37
CA GLU A 201 -22.26 36.42 22.53
C GLU A 201 -22.55 36.46 21.01
N THR A 202 -23.83 36.58 20.62
CA THR A 202 -24.31 36.47 19.24
C THR A 202 -23.85 37.58 18.30
N SER A 203 -23.54 38.78 18.79
CA SER A 203 -23.27 39.93 17.91
C SER A 203 -21.93 39.84 17.17
N GLN A 204 -20.89 39.28 17.78
CA GLN A 204 -19.57 39.18 17.14
C GLN A 204 -19.47 37.99 16.18
N SER A 205 -20.15 36.89 16.50
CA SER A 205 -20.24 35.73 15.60
C SER A 205 -21.01 36.06 14.33
N PHE A 206 -22.07 36.85 14.44
CA PHE A 206 -22.85 37.32 13.29
C PHE A 206 -22.02 38.23 12.36
N GLU A 207 -21.19 39.11 12.92
CA GLU A 207 -20.30 39.97 12.13
C GLU A 207 -19.22 39.17 11.39
N ASN A 208 -18.64 38.14 12.01
CA ASN A 208 -17.70 37.24 11.34
C ASN A 208 -18.36 36.46 10.18
N LEU A 209 -19.60 35.98 10.38
CA LEU A 209 -20.36 35.32 9.32
C LEU A 209 -20.68 36.26 8.17
N ARG A 210 -21.01 37.52 8.46
CA ARG A 210 -21.20 38.55 7.45
C ARG A 210 -19.93 38.76 6.62
N GLN A 211 -18.77 38.90 7.26
CA GLN A 211 -17.48 39.04 6.57
C GLN A 211 -17.18 37.83 5.67
N LEU A 212 -17.45 36.61 6.13
CA LEU A 212 -17.26 35.41 5.30
C LEU A 212 -18.25 35.34 4.12
N SER A 213 -19.49 35.79 4.32
CA SER A 213 -20.48 35.90 3.24
C SER A 213 -20.01 36.89 2.17
N GLU A 214 -19.50 38.06 2.57
CA GLU A 214 -18.93 39.05 1.64
C GLU A 214 -17.72 38.50 0.86
N VAL A 215 -16.89 37.66 1.49
CA VAL A 215 -15.78 36.97 0.81
C VAL A 215 -16.31 35.96 -0.23
N ILE A 216 -17.38 35.22 0.09
CA ILE A 216 -17.99 34.26 -0.84
C ILE A 216 -18.61 34.99 -2.04
N GLU A 217 -19.31 36.11 -1.83
CA GLU A 217 -19.85 36.93 -2.92
C GLU A 217 -18.73 37.48 -3.83
N ARG A 218 -17.62 37.93 -3.23
CA ARG A 218 -16.44 38.37 -4.00
C ARG A 218 -15.83 37.21 -4.81
N LEU A 219 -15.68 36.04 -4.21
CA LEU A 219 -15.18 34.85 -4.89
C LEU A 219 -16.12 34.37 -5.99
N GLU A 220 -17.43 34.54 -5.83
CA GLU A 220 -18.42 34.26 -6.87
C GLU A 220 -18.26 35.20 -8.05
N TYR A 221 -18.06 36.50 -7.82
CA TYR A 221 -17.77 37.46 -8.88
C TYR A 221 -16.49 37.08 -9.63
N GLN A 222 -15.40 36.80 -8.92
CA GLN A 222 -14.14 36.32 -9.51
C GLN A 222 -14.31 34.99 -10.26
N ASN A 223 -15.19 34.11 -9.77
CA ASN A 223 -15.51 32.85 -10.41
C ASN A 223 -16.25 33.05 -11.73
N ALA A 224 -17.19 33.99 -11.78
CA ALA A 224 -17.90 34.36 -13.00
C ALA A 224 -16.97 35.02 -14.03
N GLU A 225 -16.04 35.87 -13.57
CA GLU A 225 -15.00 36.47 -14.41
C GLU A 225 -14.11 35.40 -15.04
N LEU A 226 -13.56 34.47 -14.24
CA LEU A 226 -12.77 33.36 -14.78
C LEU A 226 -13.61 32.47 -15.70
N ALA A 227 -14.83 32.11 -15.34
CA ALA A 227 -15.70 31.32 -16.22
C ALA A 227 -15.93 32.00 -17.59
N SER A 228 -15.91 33.34 -17.64
CA SER A 228 -15.98 34.08 -18.89
C SER A 228 -14.70 33.96 -19.74
N ASN A 229 -13.54 33.71 -19.14
CA ASN A 229 -12.29 33.44 -19.85
C ASN A 229 -12.36 32.15 -20.69
N GLU A 230 -13.26 31.22 -20.39
CA GLU A 230 -13.50 30.07 -21.26
C GLU A 230 -13.91 30.50 -22.69
N ARG A 231 -14.52 31.69 -22.84
CA ARG A 231 -14.84 32.27 -24.15
C ARG A 231 -13.61 32.75 -24.93
N LEU A 232 -12.49 32.99 -24.25
CA LEU A 232 -11.22 33.30 -24.90
C LEU A 232 -10.58 32.06 -25.50
N PHE A 233 -11.04 30.87 -25.10
CA PHE A 233 -10.51 29.62 -25.64
C PHE A 233 -11.07 29.39 -27.04
N GLN A 234 -10.19 29.31 -28.02
CA GLN A 234 -10.52 29.00 -29.41
C GLN A 234 -10.95 27.53 -29.53
N PRO A 235 -12.24 27.22 -29.77
CA PRO A 235 -12.74 25.85 -29.82
C PRO A 235 -12.16 25.06 -31.01
N GLU A 236 -11.71 25.72 -32.06
CA GLU A 236 -11.07 25.10 -33.22
C GLU A 236 -9.73 24.45 -32.86
N LEU A 237 -9.08 24.92 -31.79
CA LEU A 237 -7.83 24.35 -31.27
C LEU A 237 -8.08 23.27 -30.22
N ALA A 238 -9.34 22.93 -29.91
CA ALA A 238 -9.67 21.90 -28.93
C ALA A 238 -9.23 20.49 -29.34
N THR A 239 -8.81 20.28 -30.60
CA THR A 239 -8.20 19.04 -31.07
C THR A 239 -6.69 18.95 -30.79
N ASP A 240 -6.05 20.01 -30.26
CA ASP A 240 -4.65 19.94 -29.81
C ASP A 240 -4.52 18.94 -28.64
N PHE A 241 -3.44 18.15 -28.68
CA PHE A 241 -3.21 17.04 -27.76
C PHE A 241 -3.19 17.50 -26.28
N LEU A 242 -2.58 18.65 -25.99
CA LEU A 242 -2.51 19.18 -24.62
C LEU A 242 -3.76 19.97 -24.26
N LEU A 243 -4.24 20.83 -25.17
CA LEU A 243 -5.41 21.68 -24.90
C LEU A 243 -6.66 20.87 -24.59
N THR A 244 -6.85 19.70 -25.23
CA THR A 244 -8.00 18.82 -24.93
C THR A 244 -8.08 18.51 -23.43
N ASN A 245 -6.96 18.06 -22.85
CA ASN A 245 -6.88 17.68 -21.43
C ASN A 245 -6.96 18.91 -20.52
N TRP A 246 -6.31 20.02 -20.89
CA TRP A 246 -6.32 21.25 -20.09
C TRP A 246 -7.67 21.94 -20.07
N PHE A 247 -8.42 21.94 -21.19
CA PHE A 247 -9.79 22.43 -21.24
C PHE A 247 -10.70 21.62 -20.33
N GLU A 248 -10.62 20.29 -20.36
CA GLU A 248 -11.45 19.47 -19.49
C GLU A 248 -11.07 19.66 -18.01
N ALA A 249 -9.78 19.75 -17.69
CA ALA A 249 -9.32 20.06 -16.34
C ALA A 249 -9.82 21.43 -15.86
N TYR A 250 -9.79 22.44 -16.73
CA TYR A 250 -10.31 23.77 -16.44
C TYR A 250 -11.83 23.73 -16.16
N ARG A 251 -12.60 23.10 -17.04
CA ARG A 251 -14.05 22.92 -16.91
C ARG A 251 -14.41 22.18 -15.63
N GLN A 252 -13.68 21.12 -15.30
CA GLN A 252 -13.89 20.36 -14.07
C GLN A 252 -13.68 21.24 -12.83
N LYS A 253 -12.59 22.01 -12.79
CA LYS A 253 -12.32 22.94 -11.68
C LYS A 253 -13.37 24.04 -11.60
N ASN A 254 -13.85 24.53 -12.73
CA ASN A 254 -14.93 25.52 -12.79
C ASN A 254 -16.23 24.97 -12.21
N ARG A 255 -16.64 23.75 -12.60
CA ARG A 255 -17.81 23.05 -12.04
C ARG A 255 -17.66 22.82 -10.53
N GLU A 256 -16.47 22.41 -10.06
CA GLU A 256 -16.20 22.23 -8.62
C GLU A 256 -16.35 23.55 -7.85
N SER A 257 -15.86 24.66 -8.41
CA SER A 257 -15.99 25.99 -7.81
C SER A 257 -17.44 26.47 -7.73
N ILE A 258 -18.22 26.32 -8.80
CA ILE A 258 -19.65 26.66 -8.84
C ILE A 258 -20.40 25.88 -7.74
N HIS A 259 -20.19 24.56 -7.68
CA HIS A 259 -20.84 23.71 -6.68
C HIS A 259 -20.43 24.09 -5.24
N LEU A 260 -19.18 24.49 -5.00
CA LEU A 260 -18.75 24.96 -3.68
C LEU A 260 -19.40 26.29 -3.28
N ILE A 261 -19.55 27.23 -4.21
CA ILE A 261 -20.25 28.50 -4.00
C ILE A 261 -21.73 28.25 -3.67
N GLU A 262 -22.41 27.42 -4.47
CA GLU A 262 -23.81 27.04 -4.23
C GLU A 262 -23.97 26.34 -2.87
N SER A 263 -23.05 25.44 -2.53
CA SER A 263 -23.03 24.75 -1.24
C SER A 263 -22.83 25.73 -0.08
N ALA A 264 -21.95 26.72 -0.22
CA ALA A 264 -21.71 27.73 0.79
C ALA A 264 -22.93 28.63 1.00
N LYS A 265 -23.55 29.11 -0.09
CA LYS A 265 -24.79 29.88 -0.04
C LYS A 265 -25.90 29.11 0.66
N LYS A 266 -26.10 27.83 0.29
CA LYS A 266 -27.09 26.96 0.94
C LYS A 266 -26.81 26.78 2.42
N GLN A 267 -25.55 26.60 2.83
CA GLN A 267 -25.17 26.51 4.24
C GLN A 267 -25.45 27.81 5.00
N ILE A 268 -25.13 28.96 4.42
CA ILE A 268 -25.44 30.28 4.98
C ILE A 268 -26.96 30.41 5.16
N THR A 269 -27.75 30.26 4.09
CA THR A 269 -29.21 30.42 4.15
C THR A 269 -29.85 29.48 5.17
N ASN A 270 -29.41 28.23 5.27
CA ASN A 270 -30.02 27.24 6.14
C ASN A 270 -29.59 27.37 7.62
N LYS A 271 -28.36 27.82 7.90
CA LYS A 271 -27.78 27.77 9.25
C LYS A 271 -27.60 29.15 9.90
N ILE A 272 -27.72 30.27 9.17
CA ILE A 272 -27.48 31.62 9.70
C ILE A 272 -28.41 32.01 10.86
N ASN A 273 -29.64 31.48 10.87
CA ASN A 273 -30.63 31.78 11.92
C ASN A 273 -30.48 30.90 13.17
N LEU A 274 -29.51 29.97 13.20
CA LEU A 274 -29.26 29.07 14.32
C LEU A 274 -28.05 29.57 15.13
N PRO A 275 -28.24 30.22 16.30
CA PRO A 275 -27.17 30.91 17.03
C PRO A 275 -26.01 29.98 17.43
N ASP A 276 -26.32 28.76 17.88
CA ASP A 276 -25.33 27.79 18.33
C ASP A 276 -24.49 27.20 17.17
N TYR A 277 -24.88 27.48 15.93
CA TYR A 277 -24.23 26.95 14.72
C TYR A 277 -23.24 27.91 14.08
N HIS A 278 -23.14 29.14 14.57
CA HIS A 278 -22.33 30.16 13.89
C HIS A 278 -20.85 29.81 13.83
N ASN A 279 -20.27 29.22 14.88
CA ASN A 279 -18.87 28.78 14.87
C ASN A 279 -18.62 27.57 13.95
N ILE A 280 -19.57 26.64 13.87
CA ILE A 280 -19.48 25.49 12.96
C ILE A 280 -19.57 25.98 11.50
N LEU A 281 -20.54 26.85 11.23
CA LEU A 281 -20.71 27.48 9.93
C LEU A 281 -19.47 28.30 9.55
N GLN A 282 -18.88 29.05 10.48
CA GLN A 282 -17.65 29.82 10.26
C GLN A 282 -16.49 28.92 9.80
N ASN A 283 -16.30 27.77 10.45
CA ASN A 283 -15.26 26.80 10.08
C ASN A 283 -15.53 26.14 8.73
N GLU A 284 -16.79 25.73 8.48
CA GLU A 284 -17.20 25.16 7.19
C GLU A 284 -16.97 26.14 6.04
N LEU A 285 -17.42 27.40 6.20
CA LEU A 285 -17.25 28.44 5.19
C LEU A 285 -15.78 28.80 4.98
N SER A 286 -14.97 28.84 6.04
CA SER A 286 -13.52 29.07 5.94
C SER A 286 -12.82 27.96 5.16
N GLY A 287 -13.22 26.70 5.37
CA GLY A 287 -12.74 25.56 4.57
C GLY A 287 -13.15 25.66 3.10
N ILE A 288 -14.39 26.07 2.82
CA ILE A 288 -14.87 26.28 1.45
C ILE A 288 -14.11 27.43 0.77
N ILE A 289 -13.91 28.56 1.45
CA ILE A 289 -13.17 29.73 0.95
C ILE A 289 -11.73 29.34 0.59
N SER A 290 -11.03 28.61 1.47
CA SER A 290 -9.65 28.17 1.19
C SER A 290 -9.57 27.26 -0.05
N ARG A 291 -10.54 26.34 -0.21
CA ARG A 291 -10.62 25.49 -1.41
C ARG A 291 -10.95 26.30 -2.67
N LEU A 292 -11.87 27.27 -2.59
CA LEU A 292 -12.21 28.16 -3.70
C LEU A 292 -11.01 28.99 -4.15
N GLN A 293 -10.21 29.51 -3.21
CA GLN A 293 -8.96 30.24 -3.52
C GLN A 293 -7.96 29.34 -4.24
N THR A 294 -7.80 28.09 -3.79
CA THR A 294 -6.92 27.12 -4.46
C THR A 294 -7.41 26.83 -5.90
N LEU A 295 -8.71 26.57 -6.07
CA LEU A 295 -9.32 26.35 -7.38
C LEU A 295 -9.24 27.59 -8.29
N HIS A 296 -9.25 28.79 -7.72
CA HIS A 296 -9.04 30.04 -8.44
C HIS A 296 -7.62 30.09 -9.00
N SER A 297 -6.59 29.96 -8.16
CA SER A 297 -5.18 29.96 -8.61
C SER A 297 -4.87 28.86 -9.61
N GLU A 298 -5.40 27.65 -9.42
CA GLU A 298 -5.24 26.55 -10.38
C GLU A 298 -5.87 26.88 -11.75
N ARG A 299 -7.00 27.60 -11.78
CA ARG A 299 -7.65 28.01 -13.02
C ARG A 299 -6.95 29.19 -13.69
N GLU A 300 -6.43 30.14 -12.92
CA GLU A 300 -5.59 31.21 -13.47
C GLU A 300 -4.35 30.63 -14.16
N GLU A 301 -3.69 29.67 -13.51
CA GLU A 301 -2.54 28.99 -14.10
C GLU A 301 -2.93 28.21 -15.36
N LEU A 302 -4.03 27.46 -15.33
CA LEU A 302 -4.56 26.78 -16.52
C LEU A 302 -4.89 27.78 -17.64
N THR A 303 -5.52 28.90 -17.33
CA THR A 303 -5.83 29.96 -18.30
C THR A 303 -4.55 30.48 -18.92
N ARG A 304 -3.53 30.78 -18.11
CA ARG A 304 -2.23 31.27 -18.56
C ARG A 304 -1.55 30.29 -19.52
N ILE A 305 -1.45 29.01 -19.17
CA ILE A 305 -0.80 28.00 -20.03
C ILE A 305 -1.61 27.72 -21.29
N ILE A 306 -2.95 27.71 -21.20
CA ILE A 306 -3.84 27.54 -22.35
C ILE A 306 -3.65 28.70 -23.33
N THR A 307 -3.72 29.94 -22.85
CA THR A 307 -3.56 31.13 -23.71
C THR A 307 -2.17 31.19 -24.31
N GLN A 308 -1.13 30.84 -23.55
CA GLN A 308 0.23 30.73 -24.08
C GLN A 308 0.32 29.69 -25.20
N ARG A 309 -0.27 28.51 -25.01
CA ARG A 309 -0.28 27.44 -26.02
C ARG A 309 -1.10 27.84 -27.25
N GLN A 310 -2.25 28.49 -27.09
CA GLN A 310 -3.05 29.01 -28.21
C GLN A 310 -2.28 30.04 -29.04
N GLY A 311 -1.51 30.92 -28.39
CA GLY A 311 -0.63 31.86 -29.08
C GLY A 311 0.47 31.20 -29.91
N LEU A 312 0.93 30.01 -29.51
CA LEU A 312 1.89 29.21 -30.28
C LEU A 312 1.23 28.48 -31.46
N LEU A 313 0.04 27.90 -31.24
CA LEU A 313 -0.69 27.13 -32.26
C LEU A 313 -1.26 28.00 -33.37
N SER A 314 -1.75 29.19 -33.01
CA SER A 314 -2.32 30.15 -33.95
C SER A 314 -1.76 31.55 -33.65
N PRO A 315 -0.55 31.88 -34.14
CA PRO A 315 0.04 33.20 -33.98
C PRO A 315 -0.93 34.31 -34.40
N SER A 316 -1.00 35.38 -33.62
CA SER A 316 -1.96 36.48 -33.82
C SER A 316 -1.66 37.37 -35.03
N THR A 317 -0.48 37.21 -35.64
CA THR A 317 -0.10 37.96 -36.85
C THR A 317 -0.82 37.43 -38.09
N GLU A 318 -1.16 38.33 -39.02
CA GLU A 318 -1.65 37.99 -40.37
C GLU A 318 -0.57 38.21 -41.44
N ASP A 319 0.61 38.73 -41.04
CA ASP A 319 1.73 38.91 -41.96
C ASP A 319 2.31 37.55 -42.36
N ILE A 320 2.23 37.27 -43.66
CA ILE A 320 2.67 35.99 -44.25
C ILE A 320 4.16 35.76 -44.01
N GLY A 321 4.99 36.81 -44.03
CA GLY A 321 6.44 36.68 -43.80
C GLY A 321 6.76 36.22 -42.37
N THR A 322 6.08 36.81 -41.38
CA THR A 322 6.19 36.40 -39.98
C THR A 322 5.64 34.99 -39.77
N LEU A 323 4.48 34.66 -40.36
CA LEU A 323 3.90 33.31 -40.28
C LEU A 323 4.80 32.26 -40.92
N ALA A 324 5.45 32.56 -42.04
CA ALA A 324 6.43 31.67 -42.67
C ALA A 324 7.64 31.43 -41.75
N THR A 325 8.10 32.47 -41.04
CA THR A 325 9.17 32.33 -40.04
C THR A 325 8.74 31.44 -38.87
N CYS A 326 7.52 31.62 -38.35
CA CYS A 326 6.95 30.75 -37.32
C CYS A 326 6.80 29.30 -37.81
N LEU A 327 6.41 29.09 -39.07
CA LEU A 327 6.30 27.76 -39.66
C LEU A 327 7.68 27.08 -39.75
N THR A 328 8.70 27.78 -40.24
CA THR A 328 10.08 27.26 -40.29
C THR A 328 10.59 26.88 -38.89
N GLU A 329 10.32 27.73 -37.90
CA GLU A 329 10.69 27.44 -36.51
C GLU A 329 9.93 26.22 -35.96
N SER A 330 8.62 26.11 -36.20
CA SER A 330 7.84 24.95 -35.78
C SER A 330 8.36 23.64 -36.42
N LYS A 331 8.74 23.68 -37.70
CA LYS A 331 9.37 22.54 -38.40
C LYS A 331 10.68 22.13 -37.73
N ARG A 332 11.53 23.11 -37.39
CA ARG A 332 12.80 22.87 -36.68
C ARG A 332 12.58 22.24 -35.30
N ILE A 333 11.62 22.75 -34.53
CA ILE A 333 11.25 22.20 -33.22
C ILE A 333 10.76 20.74 -33.37
N PHE A 334 9.90 20.47 -34.34
CA PHE A 334 9.44 19.12 -34.64
C PHE A 334 10.56 18.15 -34.97
N LEU A 335 11.48 18.54 -35.88
CA LEU A 335 12.64 17.71 -36.20
C LEU A 335 13.48 17.43 -34.95
N THR A 336 13.71 18.44 -34.12
CA THR A 336 14.48 18.30 -32.88
C THR A 336 13.82 17.35 -31.88
N ALA A 337 12.50 17.48 -31.69
CA ALA A 337 11.72 16.61 -30.80
C ALA A 337 11.71 15.16 -31.30
N LEU A 338 11.47 14.96 -32.60
CA LEU A 338 11.46 13.63 -33.21
C LEU A 338 12.85 12.98 -33.19
N GLU A 339 13.91 13.72 -33.51
CA GLU A 339 15.29 13.22 -33.43
C GLU A 339 15.64 12.80 -32.00
N THR A 340 15.29 13.62 -31.00
CA THR A 340 15.53 13.31 -29.59
C THR A 340 14.78 12.05 -29.16
N PHE A 341 13.52 11.92 -29.56
CA PHE A 341 12.73 10.71 -29.34
C PHE A 341 13.37 9.48 -29.99
N LEU A 342 13.73 9.56 -31.26
CA LEU A 342 14.30 8.43 -32.02
C LEU A 342 15.70 8.04 -31.52
N LEU A 343 16.53 9.00 -31.11
CA LEU A 343 17.84 8.75 -30.50
C LEU A 343 17.70 8.09 -29.13
N THR A 344 16.68 8.46 -28.36
CA THR A 344 16.39 7.80 -27.09
C THR A 344 15.88 6.38 -27.34
N TYR A 345 14.95 6.25 -28.27
CA TYR A 345 14.34 4.99 -28.67
C TYR A 345 15.34 3.98 -29.25
N SER A 346 16.31 4.42 -30.06
CA SER A 346 17.34 3.54 -30.63
C SER A 346 18.25 2.89 -29.60
N THR A 347 18.31 3.45 -28.39
CA THR A 347 19.08 2.88 -27.26
C THR A 347 18.31 1.86 -26.43
N ILE A 348 17.02 1.63 -26.73
CA ILE A 348 16.17 0.68 -25.99
C ILE A 348 16.20 -0.68 -26.68
N GLU A 349 16.53 -1.73 -25.94
CA GLU A 349 16.62 -3.12 -26.41
C GLU A 349 15.56 -4.01 -25.74
N LEU A 350 14.36 -4.10 -26.35
CA LEU A 350 13.22 -4.86 -25.80
C LEU A 350 13.16 -6.32 -26.29
N ASP A 351 14.31 -6.98 -26.45
CA ASP A 351 14.43 -8.26 -27.18
C ASP A 351 13.74 -9.46 -26.51
N ASP A 352 13.55 -9.41 -25.20
CA ASP A 352 12.98 -10.50 -24.41
C ASP A 352 11.45 -10.57 -24.54
N LYS A 353 10.99 -11.30 -25.57
CA LYS A 353 9.57 -11.54 -25.84
C LYS A 353 8.85 -12.38 -24.79
N GLN A 354 9.54 -12.99 -23.83
CA GLN A 354 8.88 -13.74 -22.75
C GLN A 354 8.54 -12.86 -21.55
N ASN A 355 9.19 -11.70 -21.43
CA ASN A 355 8.95 -10.77 -20.36
C ASN A 355 7.68 -9.95 -20.64
N LYS A 356 6.65 -10.13 -19.80
CA LYS A 356 5.36 -9.41 -19.91
C LYS A 356 5.51 -7.90 -19.86
N THR A 357 6.49 -7.39 -19.11
CA THR A 357 6.75 -5.95 -19.02
C THR A 357 7.38 -5.42 -20.31
N ASN A 358 8.29 -6.17 -20.93
CA ASN A 358 8.79 -5.83 -22.27
C ASN A 358 7.65 -5.84 -23.29
N GLN A 359 6.79 -6.86 -23.27
CA GLN A 359 5.61 -6.92 -24.15
C GLN A 359 4.71 -5.70 -23.97
N TYR A 360 4.42 -5.30 -22.72
CA TYR A 360 3.66 -4.10 -22.43
C TYR A 360 4.31 -2.84 -23.03
N PHE A 361 5.62 -2.65 -22.87
CA PHE A 361 6.29 -1.49 -23.46
C PHE A 361 6.32 -1.53 -24.98
N VAL A 362 6.52 -2.71 -25.59
CA VAL A 362 6.41 -2.87 -27.05
C VAL A 362 5.01 -2.48 -27.54
N GLU A 363 3.96 -2.91 -26.84
CA GLU A 363 2.57 -2.54 -27.18
C GLU A 363 2.31 -1.03 -27.04
N GLN A 364 2.79 -0.40 -25.96
CA GLN A 364 2.64 1.05 -25.75
C GLN A 364 3.38 1.86 -26.81
N ILE A 365 4.63 1.49 -27.12
CA ILE A 365 5.40 2.15 -28.19
C ILE A 365 4.70 1.94 -29.53
N LYS A 366 4.21 0.73 -29.82
CA LYS A 366 3.50 0.44 -31.07
C LYS A 366 2.25 1.29 -31.23
N LEU A 367 1.41 1.36 -30.19
CA LEU A 367 0.21 2.19 -30.17
C LEU A 367 0.56 3.65 -30.45
N PHE A 368 1.56 4.18 -29.74
CA PHE A 368 2.03 5.55 -29.93
C PHE A 368 2.57 5.81 -31.33
N VAL A 369 3.39 4.89 -31.88
CA VAL A 369 3.96 5.02 -33.23
C VAL A 369 2.87 4.95 -34.28
N ASP A 370 1.90 4.03 -34.17
CA ASP A 370 0.79 3.96 -35.13
C ASP A 370 -0.05 5.26 -35.08
N GLN A 371 -0.32 5.83 -33.89
CA GLN A 371 -0.98 7.13 -33.73
C GLN A 371 -0.16 8.28 -34.34
N LEU A 372 1.15 8.33 -34.07
CA LEU A 372 2.04 9.34 -34.62
C LEU A 372 2.05 9.29 -36.16
N ILE A 373 2.15 8.09 -36.73
CA ILE A 373 2.16 7.88 -38.18
C ILE A 373 0.80 8.25 -38.81
N GLU A 374 -0.31 7.92 -38.17
CA GLU A 374 -1.65 8.35 -38.59
C GLU A 374 -1.76 9.88 -38.62
N THR A 375 -1.32 10.56 -37.56
CA THR A 375 -1.31 12.02 -37.50
C THR A 375 -0.43 12.65 -38.58
N LEU A 376 0.73 12.05 -38.88
CA LEU A 376 1.59 12.49 -39.98
C LEU A 376 0.91 12.28 -41.35
N TYR A 377 0.25 11.15 -41.60
CA TYR A 377 -0.47 10.89 -42.86
C TYR A 377 -1.69 11.79 -43.06
N ASN A 378 -2.35 12.20 -41.98
CA ASN A 378 -3.48 13.13 -42.03
C ASN A 378 -3.06 14.57 -42.39
N ASN A 379 -1.76 14.85 -42.48
CA ASN A 379 -1.20 16.14 -42.87
C ASN A 379 -0.28 16.02 -44.11
N PRO A 380 -0.80 15.56 -45.26
CA PRO A 380 -0.01 15.27 -46.46
C PRO A 380 0.62 16.52 -47.09
N ASP A 381 0.09 17.70 -46.79
CA ASP A 381 0.62 18.99 -47.27
C ASP A 381 1.92 19.41 -46.53
N ILE A 382 2.18 18.82 -45.37
CA ILE A 382 3.35 19.10 -44.53
C ILE A 382 4.39 17.99 -44.69
N PHE A 383 3.93 16.73 -44.70
CA PHE A 383 4.79 15.56 -44.59
C PHE A 383 4.75 14.65 -45.83
N ALA A 384 5.91 14.15 -46.23
CA ALA A 384 6.06 13.26 -47.38
C ALA A 384 5.71 11.81 -47.04
N LYS A 385 4.77 11.23 -47.81
CA LYS A 385 4.20 9.88 -47.55
C LYS A 385 5.23 8.75 -47.53
N GLU A 386 6.18 8.75 -48.47
CA GLU A 386 7.19 7.70 -48.59
C GLU A 386 8.16 7.69 -47.39
N PRO A 387 8.76 8.82 -46.99
CA PRO A 387 9.53 8.95 -45.75
C PRO A 387 8.79 8.52 -44.48
N ILE A 388 7.51 8.84 -44.32
CA ILE A 388 6.69 8.36 -43.18
C ILE A 388 6.62 6.83 -43.17
N THR A 389 6.39 6.23 -44.35
CA THR A 389 6.30 4.77 -44.51
C THR A 389 7.63 4.09 -44.15
N LEU A 390 8.74 4.70 -44.58
CA LEU A 390 10.09 4.23 -44.26
C LEU A 390 10.39 4.37 -42.77
N LEU A 391 9.99 5.48 -42.14
CA LEU A 391 10.14 5.70 -40.70
C LEU A 391 9.39 4.63 -39.90
N ARG A 392 8.09 4.42 -40.19
CA ARG A 392 7.29 3.36 -39.54
C ARG A 392 7.96 1.99 -39.66
N LYS A 393 8.44 1.67 -40.86
CA LYS A 393 9.15 0.42 -41.12
C LYS A 393 10.40 0.30 -40.25
N LYS A 394 11.27 1.31 -40.22
CA LYS A 394 12.51 1.28 -39.43
C LYS A 394 12.24 1.19 -37.93
N ILE A 395 11.22 1.88 -37.42
CA ILE A 395 10.83 1.82 -36.01
C ILE A 395 10.37 0.41 -35.63
N PHE A 396 9.51 -0.22 -36.43
CA PHE A 396 9.02 -1.58 -36.15
C PHE A 396 10.07 -2.67 -36.38
N GLU A 397 10.97 -2.50 -37.34
CA GLU A 397 12.14 -3.36 -37.50
C GLU A 397 13.07 -3.31 -36.27
N HIS A 398 13.20 -2.15 -35.61
CA HIS A 398 13.96 -2.04 -34.34
C HIS A 398 13.29 -2.81 -33.19
N LEU A 399 11.95 -2.84 -33.11
CA LEU A 399 11.21 -3.61 -32.09
C LEU A 399 11.16 -5.12 -32.38
N GLY A 400 11.58 -5.56 -33.57
CA GLY A 400 11.31 -6.92 -34.01
C GLY A 400 9.81 -7.20 -34.16
N GLU A 401 9.05 -6.20 -34.60
CA GLU A 401 7.63 -6.29 -34.90
C GLU A 401 7.39 -6.36 -36.41
N LYS A 402 6.25 -6.93 -36.81
CA LYS A 402 5.91 -7.05 -38.24
C LYS A 402 5.40 -5.72 -38.77
N CYS A 403 6.10 -5.12 -39.72
CA CYS A 403 5.68 -3.87 -40.38
C CYS A 403 4.43 -4.03 -41.24
N ASN A 404 4.27 -5.20 -41.86
CA ASN A 404 3.17 -5.53 -42.77
C ASN A 404 2.69 -6.96 -42.53
N TRP A 405 1.39 -7.20 -42.72
CA TRP A 405 0.76 -8.51 -42.55
C TRP A 405 1.36 -9.61 -43.45
N TYR A 406 1.94 -9.25 -44.59
CA TYR A 406 2.55 -10.18 -45.55
C TYR A 406 4.04 -10.49 -45.28
N ASN A 407 4.70 -9.78 -44.37
CA ASN A 407 6.08 -10.11 -43.98
C ASN A 407 6.06 -11.24 -42.94
N LEU A 408 6.20 -12.47 -43.42
CA LEU A 408 6.22 -13.67 -42.57
C LEU A 408 7.48 -13.77 -41.68
N ARG A 409 8.59 -13.14 -42.09
CA ARG A 409 9.82 -13.07 -41.31
C ARG A 409 9.92 -11.74 -40.56
N VAL A 410 10.10 -11.83 -39.25
CA VAL A 410 10.51 -10.70 -38.41
C VAL A 410 12.00 -10.50 -38.62
N ILE A 411 12.40 -9.33 -39.15
CA ILE A 411 13.79 -8.92 -39.24
C ILE A 411 14.00 -7.86 -38.17
N THR A 412 14.86 -8.15 -37.20
CA THR A 412 15.31 -7.18 -36.20
C THR A 412 16.49 -6.39 -36.77
N CYS A 413 16.30 -5.10 -37.04
CA CYS A 413 17.37 -4.20 -37.46
C CYS A 413 17.44 -3.02 -36.49
N SER A 414 18.57 -2.87 -35.81
CA SER A 414 18.81 -1.73 -34.92
C SER A 414 18.73 -0.41 -35.70
N LEU A 415 18.04 0.58 -35.14
CA LEU A 415 17.93 1.91 -35.72
C LEU A 415 19.26 2.67 -35.58
N ASP A 416 20.03 2.76 -36.67
CA ASP A 416 21.34 3.43 -36.66
C ASP A 416 21.21 4.93 -36.29
N PRO A 417 21.78 5.36 -35.13
CA PRO A 417 21.72 6.75 -34.68
C PRO A 417 22.26 7.75 -35.70
N LYS A 418 23.21 7.34 -36.56
CA LYS A 418 23.81 8.22 -37.57
C LYS A 418 22.86 8.54 -38.71
N GLN A 419 21.88 7.68 -38.99
CA GLN A 419 20.90 7.89 -40.05
C GLN A 419 19.68 8.67 -39.58
N ILE A 420 19.47 8.82 -38.26
CA ILE A 420 18.26 9.45 -37.70
C ILE A 420 18.09 10.88 -38.21
N PRO A 421 19.09 11.79 -38.15
CA PRO A 421 18.92 13.16 -38.63
C PRO A 421 18.54 13.24 -40.12
N GLU A 422 19.20 12.43 -40.96
CA GLU A 422 18.93 12.37 -42.40
C GLU A 422 17.52 11.81 -42.70
N ASN A 423 17.06 10.83 -41.94
CA ASN A 423 15.70 10.28 -42.10
C ASN A 423 14.64 11.30 -41.65
N CYS A 424 14.89 12.04 -40.56
CA CYS A 424 13.99 13.07 -40.07
C CYS A 424 13.87 14.22 -41.05
N SER A 425 14.98 14.70 -41.61
CA SER A 425 14.97 15.82 -42.57
C SER A 425 14.17 15.51 -43.83
N LYS A 426 14.14 14.24 -44.26
CA LYS A 426 13.36 13.76 -45.42
C LYS A 426 11.85 13.73 -45.17
N LEU A 427 11.36 13.83 -43.93
CA LEU A 427 9.93 13.77 -43.63
C LEU A 427 9.15 15.00 -44.10
N LEU A 428 9.80 16.16 -44.13
CA LEU A 428 9.19 17.41 -44.56
C LEU A 428 9.34 17.57 -46.07
N HIS A 429 8.32 18.13 -46.74
CA HIS A 429 8.46 18.50 -48.16
C HIS A 429 9.55 19.56 -48.34
N GLU A 430 10.43 19.37 -49.33
CA GLU A 430 11.41 20.37 -49.76
C GLU A 430 10.65 21.60 -50.29
N GLU A 431 10.70 22.71 -49.54
CA GLU A 431 10.26 24.12 -49.76
C GLU A 431 9.38 24.51 -50.99
N GLY A 432 8.55 23.62 -51.53
CA GLY A 432 8.11 23.71 -52.92
C GLY A 432 6.64 24.02 -53.18
N SER A 433 5.78 24.11 -52.17
CA SER A 433 4.44 24.67 -52.34
C SER A 433 4.44 26.08 -51.76
N SER A 434 4.35 27.10 -52.62
CA SER A 434 4.14 28.48 -52.20
C SER A 434 2.74 28.61 -51.58
N VAL A 435 2.58 28.15 -50.34
CA VAL A 435 1.38 28.36 -49.55
C VAL A 435 1.30 29.84 -49.25
N THR A 436 0.44 30.55 -49.97
CA THR A 436 0.23 32.00 -49.83
C THR A 436 -0.88 32.36 -48.85
N ASP A 437 -1.63 31.38 -48.35
CA ASP A 437 -2.79 31.60 -47.47
C ASP A 437 -2.40 31.52 -45.98
N SER A 438 -2.66 32.61 -45.23
CA SER A 438 -2.43 32.74 -43.78
C SER A 438 -3.12 31.61 -42.99
N ALA A 439 -4.37 31.27 -43.34
CA ALA A 439 -5.13 30.26 -42.63
C ALA A 439 -4.52 28.86 -42.78
N THR A 440 -4.01 28.55 -43.98
CA THR A 440 -3.31 27.29 -44.25
C THR A 440 -1.97 27.23 -43.49
N ILE A 441 -1.20 28.33 -43.42
CA ILE A 441 0.04 28.36 -42.63
C ILE A 441 -0.24 28.16 -41.13
N LYS A 442 -1.25 28.84 -40.56
CA LYS A 442 -1.66 28.67 -39.16
C LYS A 442 -2.10 27.23 -38.87
N ARG A 443 -2.85 26.61 -39.79
CA ARG A 443 -3.23 25.19 -39.69
C ARG A 443 -2.00 24.28 -39.66
N HIS A 444 -1.00 24.54 -40.50
CA HIS A 444 0.24 23.77 -40.51
C HIS A 444 1.04 23.94 -39.21
N ILE A 445 1.17 25.17 -38.70
CA ILE A 445 1.82 25.46 -37.41
C ILE A 445 1.13 24.68 -36.29
N SER A 446 -0.21 24.76 -36.22
CA SER A 446 -1.01 24.04 -35.21
C SER A 446 -0.81 22.52 -35.30
N ALA A 447 -0.87 21.93 -36.51
CA ALA A 447 -0.66 20.51 -36.72
C ALA A 447 0.74 20.05 -36.29
N ILE A 448 1.78 20.83 -36.62
CA ILE A 448 3.17 20.52 -36.23
C ILE A 448 3.32 20.54 -34.71
N TYR A 449 2.83 21.59 -34.03
CA TYR A 449 2.94 21.69 -32.58
C TYR A 449 2.09 20.64 -31.85
N HIS A 450 0.95 20.22 -32.41
CA HIS A 450 0.18 19.08 -31.90
C HIS A 450 1.05 17.82 -31.89
N ILE A 451 1.75 17.53 -33.00
CA ILE A 451 2.64 16.36 -33.10
C ILE A 451 3.84 16.49 -32.14
N VAL A 452 4.44 17.67 -32.03
CA VAL A 452 5.52 17.93 -31.05
C VAL A 452 5.07 17.56 -29.64
N ALA A 453 3.89 18.02 -29.24
CA ALA A 453 3.35 17.72 -27.92
C ALA A 453 3.08 16.23 -27.71
N MET A 454 2.57 15.52 -28.72
CA MET A 454 2.44 14.05 -28.66
C MET A 454 3.79 13.36 -28.41
N ILE A 455 4.84 13.80 -29.10
CA ILE A 455 6.19 13.24 -28.98
C ILE A 455 6.80 13.52 -27.59
N GLU A 456 6.67 14.75 -27.11
CA GLU A 456 7.25 15.19 -25.84
C GLU A 456 6.54 14.59 -24.62
N ASP A 457 5.21 14.37 -24.69
CA ASP A 457 4.43 13.77 -23.60
C ASP A 457 4.65 12.25 -23.48
N PHE A 458 5.06 11.58 -24.56
CA PHE A 458 5.28 10.14 -24.52
C PHE A 458 6.49 9.79 -23.63
N PRO A 459 6.35 8.87 -22.64
CA PRO A 459 7.35 8.66 -21.59
C PRO A 459 8.54 7.78 -22.02
N ILE A 460 9.14 8.06 -23.18
CA ILE A 460 10.23 7.26 -23.76
C ILE A 460 11.46 7.16 -22.84
N GLN A 461 11.78 8.23 -22.12
CA GLN A 461 12.91 8.27 -21.19
C GLN A 461 12.69 7.33 -20.00
N SER A 462 11.45 7.19 -19.51
CA SER A 462 11.13 6.25 -18.44
C SER A 462 11.27 4.79 -18.91
N ILE A 463 10.89 4.49 -20.16
CA ILE A 463 11.09 3.17 -20.76
C ILE A 463 12.58 2.87 -20.91
N LYS A 464 13.38 3.84 -21.39
CA LYS A 464 14.84 3.71 -21.45
C LYS A 464 15.47 3.45 -20.08
N ASN A 465 15.07 4.21 -19.06
CA ASN A 465 15.60 4.04 -17.71
C ASN A 465 15.27 2.64 -17.16
N TYR A 466 14.07 2.13 -17.45
CA TYR A 466 13.70 0.75 -17.10
C TYR A 466 14.58 -0.28 -17.80
N ASP A 467 14.82 -0.11 -19.11
CA ASP A 467 15.66 -1.04 -19.88
C ASP A 467 17.11 -1.05 -19.37
N ILE A 468 17.69 0.14 -19.12
CA ILE A 468 19.03 0.27 -18.51
C ILE A 468 19.09 -0.43 -17.16
N LEU A 469 18.07 -0.24 -16.31
CA LEU A 469 17.99 -0.90 -15.01
C LEU A 469 17.94 -2.43 -15.16
N LYS A 470 17.13 -2.93 -16.09
CA LYS A 470 17.00 -4.36 -16.39
C LYS A 470 18.35 -4.94 -16.87
N GLN A 471 19.01 -4.28 -17.83
CA GLN A 471 20.31 -4.71 -18.33
C GLN A 471 21.37 -4.70 -17.22
N THR A 472 21.37 -3.67 -16.39
CA THR A 472 22.26 -3.56 -15.22
C THR A 472 22.05 -4.72 -14.26
N LEU A 473 20.79 -5.06 -13.97
CA LEU A 473 20.42 -6.17 -13.09
C LEU A 473 20.81 -7.53 -13.66
N VAL A 474 20.66 -7.74 -14.98
CA VAL A 474 21.14 -8.94 -15.67
C VAL A 474 22.66 -9.06 -15.58
N ASN A 475 23.38 -7.97 -15.83
CA ASN A 475 24.85 -7.93 -15.74
C ASN A 475 25.35 -8.17 -14.31
N GLN A 476 24.67 -7.61 -13.31
CA GLN A 476 24.96 -7.85 -11.89
C GLN A 476 24.72 -9.32 -11.52
N ASN A 477 23.58 -9.90 -11.92
CA ASN A 477 23.28 -11.32 -11.68
C ASN A 477 24.31 -12.25 -12.34
N ASN A 478 24.73 -11.96 -13.58
CA ASN A 478 25.78 -12.72 -14.26
C ASN A 478 27.13 -12.61 -13.56
N THR A 479 27.46 -11.43 -13.02
CA THR A 479 28.68 -11.21 -12.23
C THR A 479 28.64 -12.00 -10.92
N ILE A 480 27.51 -11.99 -10.22
CA ILE A 480 27.30 -12.75 -8.99
C ILE A 480 27.40 -14.25 -9.26
N LYS A 481 26.79 -14.73 -10.35
CA LYS A 481 26.88 -16.14 -10.73
C LYS A 481 28.34 -16.56 -10.99
N LYS A 482 29.12 -15.77 -11.73
CA LYS A 482 30.55 -16.04 -11.96
C LYS A 482 31.36 -16.01 -10.66
N GLN A 483 31.06 -15.08 -9.75
CA GLN A 483 31.72 -15.03 -8.43
C GLN A 483 31.37 -16.26 -7.59
N HIS A 484 30.11 -16.67 -7.56
CA HIS A 484 29.64 -17.87 -6.88
C HIS A 484 30.35 -19.13 -7.38
N GLU A 485 30.43 -19.31 -8.70
CA GLU A 485 31.18 -20.41 -9.31
C GLU A 485 32.66 -20.42 -8.91
N ARG A 486 33.29 -19.25 -8.81
CA ARG A 486 34.69 -19.13 -8.35
C ARG A 486 34.84 -19.49 -6.87
N ILE A 487 33.94 -19.01 -6.01
CA ILE A 487 33.95 -19.27 -4.57
C ILE A 487 33.79 -20.77 -4.30
N ASN A 488 32.83 -21.43 -4.95
CA ASN A 488 32.61 -22.87 -4.79
C ASN A 488 33.84 -23.68 -5.16
N ARG A 489 34.54 -23.34 -6.26
CA ARG A 489 35.79 -24.01 -6.65
C ARG A 489 36.89 -23.84 -5.59
N THR A 490 36.98 -22.67 -4.95
CA THR A 490 37.95 -22.45 -3.86
C THR A 490 37.61 -23.30 -2.63
N TYR A 491 36.33 -23.37 -2.25
CA TYR A 491 35.88 -24.24 -1.16
C TYR A 491 36.21 -25.70 -1.41
N GLU A 492 35.87 -26.21 -2.60
CA GLU A 492 36.19 -27.59 -3.01
C GLU A 492 37.69 -27.88 -2.92
N SER A 493 38.55 -26.95 -3.38
CA SER A 493 40.01 -27.09 -3.29
C SER A 493 40.53 -27.15 -1.85
N ILE A 494 40.00 -26.30 -0.95
CA ILE A 494 40.41 -26.26 0.47
C ILE A 494 39.94 -27.53 1.18
N ASP A 495 38.70 -27.96 0.92
CA ASP A 495 38.11 -29.17 1.48
C ASP A 495 38.94 -30.42 1.12
N ASP A 496 39.34 -30.54 -0.15
CA ASP A 496 40.21 -31.61 -0.64
C ASP A 496 41.61 -31.57 -0.01
N GLU A 497 42.15 -30.40 0.30
CA GLU A 497 43.46 -30.26 0.95
C GLU A 497 43.39 -30.66 2.44
N ILE A 498 42.36 -30.21 3.16
CA ILE A 498 42.15 -30.59 4.57
C ILE A 498 41.95 -32.11 4.69
N LYS A 499 41.12 -32.71 3.83
CA LYS A 499 40.90 -34.16 3.80
C LYS A 499 42.21 -34.92 3.58
N ARG A 500 43.06 -34.46 2.65
CA ARG A 500 44.38 -35.04 2.41
C ARG A 500 45.28 -34.99 3.63
N ILE A 501 45.30 -33.87 4.36
CA ILE A 501 46.14 -33.70 5.55
C ILE A 501 45.64 -34.57 6.71
N ILE A 502 44.32 -34.59 6.97
CA ILE A 502 43.73 -35.46 8.00
C ILE A 502 44.06 -36.92 7.71
N GLN A 503 43.93 -37.36 6.45
CA GLN A 503 44.27 -38.72 6.06
C GLN A 503 45.77 -39.02 6.27
N ALA A 504 46.66 -38.11 5.89
CA ALA A 504 48.10 -38.28 6.09
C ALA A 504 48.47 -38.40 7.58
N LEU A 505 47.89 -37.57 8.45
CA LEU A 505 48.08 -37.66 9.90
C LEU A 505 47.56 -38.98 10.47
N GLN A 506 46.43 -39.47 9.94
CA GLN A 506 45.81 -40.71 10.37
C GLN A 506 46.62 -41.93 9.94
N ASP A 507 47.13 -41.94 8.72
CA ASP A 507 48.01 -43.00 8.20
C ASP A 507 49.32 -43.07 8.98
N GLN A 508 49.93 -41.91 9.28
CA GLN A 508 51.15 -41.82 10.10
C GLN A 508 50.92 -42.25 11.55
N GLY A 509 49.78 -41.86 12.15
CA GLY A 509 49.42 -42.30 13.50
C GLY A 509 49.25 -43.82 13.61
N ASN A 510 48.69 -44.46 12.58
CA ASN A 510 48.49 -45.92 12.54
C ASN A 510 49.80 -46.72 12.42
N LEU A 511 50.88 -46.10 11.95
CA LEU A 511 52.20 -46.74 11.82
C LEU A 511 52.99 -46.77 13.14
N LEU A 512 52.58 -46.00 14.14
CA LEU A 512 53.26 -45.91 15.42
C LEU A 512 52.72 -46.96 16.42
N PRO A 513 53.60 -47.74 17.09
CA PRO A 513 53.19 -48.67 18.14
C PRO A 513 52.48 -47.95 19.29
N SER A 514 51.47 -48.60 19.89
CA SER A 514 50.63 -48.03 20.97
C SER A 514 51.40 -47.54 22.21
N GLU A 515 52.65 -47.96 22.36
CA GLU A 515 53.58 -47.52 23.41
C GLU A 515 53.95 -46.03 23.28
N PHE A 516 53.89 -45.46 22.07
CA PHE A 516 54.18 -44.05 21.79
C PHE A 516 52.97 -43.12 21.98
N ASN A 517 51.82 -43.63 22.44
CA ASN A 517 50.61 -42.81 22.63
C ASN A 517 50.81 -41.68 23.66
N ASN A 518 51.78 -41.81 24.57
CA ASN A 518 52.15 -40.77 25.53
C ASN A 518 53.29 -39.86 25.05
N ASN A 519 53.82 -40.07 23.85
CA ASN A 519 54.85 -39.22 23.28
C ASN A 519 54.24 -37.85 22.91
N ASP A 520 54.88 -36.79 23.37
CA ASP A 520 54.46 -35.40 23.21
C ASP A 520 54.16 -35.04 21.73
N HIS A 521 54.89 -35.64 20.79
CA HIS A 521 54.70 -35.41 19.36
C HIS A 521 53.46 -36.11 18.80
N VAL A 522 53.14 -37.32 19.27
CA VAL A 522 51.94 -38.05 18.89
C VAL A 522 50.69 -37.35 19.43
N LEU A 523 50.75 -36.88 20.68
CA LEU A 523 49.69 -36.08 21.29
C LEU A 523 49.47 -34.75 20.55
N ARG A 524 50.54 -34.10 20.07
CA ARG A 524 50.43 -32.89 19.22
C ARG A 524 49.81 -33.20 17.85
N ALA A 525 50.22 -34.28 17.19
CA ALA A 525 49.66 -34.68 15.89
C ALA A 525 48.17 -35.02 15.99
N GLU A 526 47.77 -35.78 17.02
CA GLU A 526 46.37 -36.05 17.38
C GLU A 526 45.57 -34.76 17.64
N LYS A 527 46.15 -33.81 18.37
CA LYS A 527 45.53 -32.51 18.63
C LYS A 527 45.31 -31.73 17.32
N ILE A 528 46.32 -31.64 16.46
CA ILE A 528 46.25 -30.98 15.15
C ILE A 528 45.19 -31.64 14.27
N LYS A 529 45.14 -32.98 14.24
CA LYS A 529 44.11 -33.73 13.49
C LYS A 529 42.70 -33.35 13.95
N ARG A 530 42.43 -33.34 15.27
CA ARG A 530 41.11 -32.94 15.81
C ARG A 530 40.76 -31.48 15.51
N GLU A 531 41.75 -30.58 15.55
CA GLU A 531 41.57 -29.18 15.17
C GLU A 531 41.21 -29.04 13.68
N LEU A 532 41.86 -29.80 12.80
CA LEU A 532 41.56 -29.86 11.37
C LEU A 532 40.18 -30.47 11.08
N GLU A 533 39.79 -31.54 11.77
CA GLU A 533 38.45 -32.14 11.65
C GLU A 533 37.35 -31.14 12.08
N THR A 534 37.60 -30.43 13.18
CA THR A 534 36.70 -29.37 13.67
C THR A 534 36.63 -28.21 12.67
N PHE A 535 37.74 -27.85 12.04
CA PHE A 535 37.79 -26.82 11.00
C PHE A 535 37.03 -27.25 9.74
N HIS A 536 37.22 -28.48 9.27
CA HIS A 536 36.51 -29.06 8.12
C HIS A 536 34.99 -29.09 8.33
N LEU A 537 34.53 -29.45 9.54
CA LEU A 537 33.10 -29.39 9.90
C LEU A 537 32.55 -27.96 9.86
N LYS A 538 33.31 -26.98 10.36
CA LYS A 538 32.93 -25.56 10.28
C LYS A 538 32.91 -25.05 8.83
N LEU A 539 33.89 -25.44 8.03
CA LEU A 539 33.98 -25.08 6.61
C LEU A 539 32.75 -25.58 5.83
N ASN A 540 32.40 -26.86 6.00
CA ASN A 540 31.22 -27.47 5.37
C ASN A 540 29.90 -26.81 5.81
N LYS A 541 29.75 -26.49 7.10
CA LYS A 541 28.58 -25.77 7.61
C LYS A 541 28.47 -24.37 6.99
N ASN A 542 29.59 -23.66 6.84
CA ASN A 542 29.62 -22.35 6.21
C ASN A 542 29.28 -22.43 4.70
N GLN A 543 29.80 -23.43 4.00
CA GLN A 543 29.47 -23.66 2.58
C GLN A 543 27.98 -23.97 2.38
N GLN A 544 27.38 -24.82 3.22
CA GLN A 544 25.94 -25.08 3.17
C GLN A 544 25.10 -23.83 3.45
N SER A 545 25.49 -23.04 4.45
CA SER A 545 24.82 -21.77 4.74
C SER A 545 24.92 -20.78 3.57
N TYR A 546 26.05 -20.75 2.87
CA TYR A 546 26.24 -19.93 1.67
C TYR A 546 25.38 -20.40 0.50
N GLN A 547 25.34 -21.72 0.24
CA GLN A 547 24.48 -22.30 -0.80
C GLN A 547 22.99 -22.01 -0.55
N GLN A 548 22.54 -22.18 0.70
CA GLN A 548 21.17 -21.85 1.11
C GLN A 548 20.86 -20.37 0.87
N LYS A 549 21.76 -19.46 1.25
CA LYS A 549 21.55 -18.02 1.07
C LYS A 549 21.52 -17.60 -0.41
N ILE A 550 22.31 -18.27 -1.26
CA ILE A 550 22.28 -18.06 -2.72
C ILE A 550 20.96 -18.61 -3.32
N GLU A 551 20.50 -19.78 -2.88
CA GLU A 551 19.21 -20.34 -3.30
C GLU A 551 18.02 -19.46 -2.85
N GLU A 552 18.06 -18.91 -1.64
CA GLU A 552 17.11 -17.91 -1.16
C GLU A 552 17.11 -16.67 -2.06
N LEU A 553 18.28 -16.12 -2.39
CA LEU A 553 18.42 -14.97 -3.31
C LEU A 553 17.97 -15.27 -4.76
N GLN A 554 18.06 -16.53 -5.20
CA GLN A 554 17.58 -16.95 -6.52
C GLN A 554 16.06 -17.17 -6.55
N ASN A 555 15.49 -17.63 -5.43
CA ASN A 555 14.07 -17.91 -5.28
C ASN A 555 13.25 -16.65 -4.96
N ASP A 556 13.86 -15.62 -4.37
CA ASP A 556 13.21 -14.35 -4.09
C ASP A 556 13.20 -13.43 -5.32
N LYS A 557 12.24 -13.66 -6.21
CA LYS A 557 12.10 -12.94 -7.49
C LYS A 557 11.66 -11.48 -7.35
N ASP A 558 11.13 -11.08 -6.19
CA ASP A 558 10.42 -9.81 -6.03
C ASP A 558 11.19 -8.76 -5.18
N SER A 559 12.36 -9.10 -4.61
CA SER A 559 13.10 -8.23 -3.66
C SER A 559 14.52 -7.81 -4.14
N LYS A 560 14.75 -7.68 -5.45
CA LYS A 560 16.13 -7.66 -6.01
C LYS A 560 16.95 -6.37 -5.95
N ASP A 561 16.40 -5.21 -5.59
CA ASP A 561 17.06 -3.95 -5.98
C ASP A 561 17.92 -3.25 -4.91
N THR A 562 18.00 -3.72 -3.65
CA THR A 562 18.72 -2.94 -2.60
C THR A 562 19.69 -3.73 -1.70
N VAL A 563 19.58 -5.05 -1.63
CA VAL A 563 20.34 -5.87 -0.64
C VAL A 563 21.70 -6.38 -1.19
N LEU A 564 21.94 -6.27 -2.50
CA LEU A 564 23.03 -6.98 -3.18
C LEU A 564 24.45 -6.44 -2.89
N SER A 565 24.61 -5.18 -2.50
CA SER A 565 25.93 -4.51 -2.43
C SER A 565 26.69 -4.77 -1.13
N SER A 566 26.01 -4.69 0.02
CA SER A 566 26.61 -4.83 1.36
C SER A 566 26.97 -6.28 1.70
N ASP A 567 26.14 -7.23 1.28
CA ASP A 567 26.37 -8.66 1.55
C ASP A 567 27.56 -9.22 0.76
N ILE A 568 27.81 -8.72 -0.45
CA ILE A 568 28.98 -9.09 -1.27
C ILE A 568 30.28 -8.55 -0.66
N THR A 569 30.26 -7.34 -0.08
CA THR A 569 31.44 -6.74 0.54
C THR A 569 31.83 -7.41 1.85
N ASN A 570 30.85 -7.71 2.70
CA ASN A 570 31.08 -8.46 3.94
C ASN A 570 31.59 -9.88 3.66
N PHE A 571 31.04 -10.54 2.64
CA PHE A 571 31.48 -11.88 2.26
C PHE A 571 32.87 -11.91 1.65
N LYS A 572 33.24 -10.92 0.83
CA LYS A 572 34.62 -10.79 0.33
C LYS A 572 35.62 -10.70 1.46
N HIS A 573 35.28 -9.96 2.53
CA HIS A 573 36.11 -9.87 3.73
C HIS A 573 36.25 -11.21 4.48
N ASP A 574 35.20 -12.02 4.54
CA ASP A 574 35.24 -13.35 5.15
C ASP A 574 36.05 -14.35 4.32
N VAL A 575 35.94 -14.31 2.99
CA VAL A 575 36.79 -15.10 2.08
C VAL A 575 38.25 -14.69 2.21
N ASP A 576 38.54 -13.40 2.30
CA ASP A 576 39.90 -12.91 2.52
C ASP A 576 40.44 -13.36 3.89
N LYS A 577 39.62 -13.36 4.95
CA LYS A 577 40.00 -13.92 6.26
C LYS A 577 40.25 -15.42 6.22
N ILE A 578 39.45 -16.18 5.47
CA ILE A 578 39.64 -17.62 5.29
C ILE A 578 40.93 -17.87 4.51
N ASN A 579 41.18 -17.15 3.42
CA ASN A 579 42.42 -17.26 2.65
C ASN A 579 43.64 -16.95 3.54
N ILE A 580 43.60 -15.87 4.32
CA ILE A 580 44.69 -15.52 5.26
C ILE A 580 44.90 -16.64 6.29
N LYS A 581 43.83 -17.19 6.88
CA LYS A 581 43.96 -18.30 7.84
C LYS A 581 44.44 -19.59 7.19
N THR A 582 44.06 -19.84 5.94
CA THR A 582 44.48 -21.02 5.19
C THR A 582 45.96 -20.90 4.81
N GLU A 583 46.42 -19.70 4.45
CA GLU A 583 47.83 -19.40 4.19
C GLU A 583 48.65 -19.51 5.48
N GLN A 584 48.18 -18.95 6.59
CA GLN A 584 48.79 -19.11 7.92
C GLN A 584 48.86 -20.57 8.36
N LEU A 585 47.82 -21.35 8.10
CA LEU A 585 47.78 -22.77 8.42
C LEU A 585 48.70 -23.57 7.50
N SER A 586 48.75 -23.25 6.21
CA SER A 586 49.67 -23.85 5.25
C SER A 586 51.12 -23.56 5.61
N ASP A 587 51.43 -22.32 6.01
CA ASP A 587 52.76 -21.92 6.48
C ASP A 587 53.12 -22.59 7.80
N PHE A 588 52.19 -22.66 8.75
CA PHE A 588 52.39 -23.40 10.01
C PHE A 588 52.62 -24.89 9.74
N ILE A 589 51.85 -25.51 8.84
CA ILE A 589 52.03 -26.92 8.47
C ILE A 589 53.34 -27.13 7.72
N ARG A 590 53.74 -26.19 6.86
CA ARG A 590 55.03 -26.21 6.17
C ARG A 590 56.18 -26.09 7.17
N GLU A 591 56.06 -25.25 8.20
CA GLU A 591 57.00 -25.17 9.33
C GLU A 591 57.05 -26.47 10.15
N GLN A 592 55.89 -27.06 10.47
CA GLN A 592 55.83 -28.32 11.23
C GLN A 592 56.36 -29.51 10.43
N LEU A 593 56.12 -29.57 9.12
CA LEU A 593 56.72 -30.56 8.22
C LEU A 593 58.24 -30.36 8.07
N LEU A 594 58.71 -29.10 8.05
CA LEU A 594 60.13 -28.78 8.08
C LEU A 594 60.78 -29.17 9.43
N PHE A 595 60.05 -29.01 10.53
CA PHE A 595 60.46 -29.40 11.87
C PHE A 595 60.47 -30.92 12.05
N MET A 596 59.48 -31.64 11.51
CA MET A 596 59.48 -33.09 11.46
C MET A 596 60.64 -33.65 10.63
N LYS A 597 60.97 -33.03 9.48
CA LYS A 597 62.19 -33.36 8.72
C LYS A 597 63.49 -33.08 9.49
N LYS A 598 63.49 -32.12 10.43
CA LYS A 598 64.63 -31.86 11.34
C LYS A 598 64.67 -32.85 12.51
N LEU A 599 63.52 -33.35 12.97
CA LEU A 599 63.43 -34.41 13.98
C LEU A 599 63.96 -35.75 13.45
N ASP A 600 63.74 -36.07 12.18
CA ASP A 600 64.40 -37.22 11.53
C ASP A 600 65.93 -37.06 11.47
N ALA A 601 66.44 -35.83 11.44
CA ALA A 601 67.88 -35.55 11.53
C ALA A 601 68.40 -35.62 12.98
N PHE A 602 67.61 -35.17 13.95
CA PHE A 602 67.95 -35.17 15.39
C PHE A 602 67.85 -36.57 16.02
N HIS A 603 66.98 -37.43 15.50
CA HIS A 603 66.88 -38.84 15.90
C HIS A 603 68.11 -39.66 15.44
N ASN A 604 68.82 -39.22 14.40
CA ASN A 604 70.09 -39.83 14.00
C ASN A 604 71.28 -39.38 14.87
N GLU A 605 71.22 -38.22 15.55
CA GLU A 605 72.28 -37.71 16.45
C GLU A 605 72.19 -38.21 17.89
N ILE A 606 71.00 -38.57 18.38
CA ILE A 606 70.79 -39.00 19.79
C ILE A 606 71.17 -40.47 20.05
N THR A 607 71.46 -41.25 19.00
CA THR A 607 71.88 -42.66 19.16
C THR A 607 73.36 -42.82 19.55
N GLU A 608 74.14 -41.75 19.71
CA GLU A 608 75.60 -41.83 19.94
C GLU A 608 76.09 -41.20 21.26
N PHE A 609 75.22 -40.74 22.17
CA PHE A 609 75.68 -40.02 23.37
C PHE A 609 74.94 -40.36 24.67
N THR A 610 74.78 -41.64 24.98
CA THR A 610 74.34 -42.04 26.33
C THR A 610 74.88 -43.40 26.79
N GLU A 611 76.20 -43.50 26.92
CA GLU A 611 76.87 -44.28 27.97
C GLU A 611 77.99 -43.41 28.57
N GLU A 612 78.22 -43.51 29.88
CA GLU A 612 79.15 -42.71 30.74
C GLU A 612 78.62 -41.34 31.22
N ILE A 613 78.56 -40.97 32.51
CA ILE A 613 79.11 -41.52 33.76
C ILE A 613 78.30 -40.99 34.96
N GLN A 614 78.40 -41.76 36.03
CA GLN A 614 77.76 -41.72 37.34
C GLN A 614 78.16 -40.55 38.27
N SER A 615 77.36 -40.46 39.35
CA SER A 615 77.77 -40.32 40.77
C SER A 615 78.13 -38.93 41.34
N GLU A 616 77.21 -38.46 42.19
CA GLU A 616 77.43 -37.96 43.57
C GLU A 616 78.88 -37.69 44.02
N GLU A 617 79.15 -36.44 44.39
CA GLU A 617 79.61 -36.05 45.73
C GLU A 617 79.39 -34.53 45.89
N PHE A 618 78.50 -34.09 46.76
CA PHE A 618 78.73 -33.84 48.19
C PHE A 618 79.53 -32.55 48.48
N LYS A 619 78.88 -31.71 49.31
CA LYS A 619 79.44 -30.68 50.21
C LYS A 619 79.92 -29.35 49.63
N ARG A 620 79.12 -28.30 49.88
CA ARG A 620 79.33 -27.31 50.98
C ARG A 620 78.38 -26.12 50.81
N ASN A 621 77.46 -25.88 51.75
CA ASN A 621 77.64 -24.94 52.88
C ASN A 621 77.71 -23.47 52.40
N TYR A 622 76.96 -22.49 52.90
CA TYR A 622 76.32 -22.31 54.20
C TYR A 622 75.58 -20.94 54.18
N ILE A 623 74.71 -20.70 55.18
CA ILE A 623 74.21 -19.37 55.66
C ILE A 623 73.00 -18.78 54.88
N PHE A 624 71.89 -18.30 55.44
CA PHE A 624 71.62 -17.63 56.73
C PHE A 624 70.18 -17.91 57.23
N PHE A 625 70.03 -17.92 58.55
CA PHE A 625 68.81 -18.10 59.34
C PHE A 625 67.74 -17.00 59.14
N SER A 626 66.50 -17.33 59.54
CA SER A 626 65.46 -16.44 60.09
C SER A 626 64.73 -15.45 59.15
N VAL A 627 63.42 -15.67 58.98
CA VAL A 627 62.28 -14.74 59.23
C VAL A 627 61.01 -15.48 58.76
N LYS A 628 60.63 -16.51 59.52
CA LYS A 628 59.39 -17.27 59.32
C LYS A 628 58.41 -16.88 60.43
N GLU A 629 58.07 -15.60 60.56
CA GLU A 629 57.02 -15.17 61.51
C GLU A 629 56.52 -13.71 61.37
N ARG A 630 56.60 -13.09 60.17
CA ARG A 630 56.01 -11.74 59.94
C ARG A 630 55.05 -11.63 58.74
N HIS A 631 54.74 -12.71 58.04
CA HIS A 631 53.91 -12.62 56.82
C HIS A 631 52.40 -12.90 57.01
N SER A 632 51.97 -13.66 58.02
CA SER A 632 50.54 -14.06 58.13
C SER A 632 49.61 -12.98 58.74
N LEU A 633 50.14 -12.01 59.48
CA LEU A 633 49.32 -10.93 60.08
C LEU A 633 49.08 -9.74 59.13
N LYS A 634 49.97 -9.52 58.15
CA LYS A 634 49.84 -8.43 57.16
C LYS A 634 48.81 -8.76 56.08
N GLU A 635 48.73 -10.02 55.63
CA GLU A 635 47.69 -10.47 54.68
C GLU A 635 46.28 -10.45 55.30
N SER A 636 46.16 -10.79 56.58
CA SER A 636 44.88 -10.76 57.31
C SER A 636 44.35 -9.32 57.50
N LEU A 637 45.24 -8.34 57.75
CA LEU A 637 44.87 -6.92 57.90
C LEU A 637 44.46 -6.28 56.55
N ILE A 638 45.18 -6.59 55.47
CA ILE A 638 44.86 -6.11 54.11
C ILE A 638 43.50 -6.65 53.64
N THR A 639 43.14 -7.88 54.02
CA THR A 639 41.87 -8.52 53.67
C THR A 639 40.67 -7.94 54.44
N ALA A 640 40.86 -7.55 55.70
CA ALA A 640 39.82 -6.87 56.48
C ALA A 640 39.59 -5.42 56.01
N GLN A 641 40.65 -4.72 55.62
CA GLN A 641 40.59 -3.33 55.15
C GLN A 641 39.98 -3.22 53.75
N SER A 642 40.23 -4.19 52.86
CA SER A 642 39.55 -4.31 51.57
C SER A 642 38.05 -4.65 51.72
N SER A 643 37.69 -5.49 52.69
CA SER A 643 36.29 -5.83 52.98
C SER A 643 35.48 -4.64 53.52
N LEU A 644 36.10 -3.78 54.35
CA LEU A 644 35.49 -2.54 54.85
C LEU A 644 35.29 -1.48 53.75
N LEU A 645 36.25 -1.35 52.83
CA LEU A 645 36.09 -0.48 51.66
C LEU A 645 34.95 -0.97 50.74
N MET A 646 34.86 -2.28 50.52
CA MET A 646 33.79 -2.89 49.71
C MET A 646 32.40 -2.65 50.32
N LEU A 647 32.25 -2.78 51.64
CA LEU A 647 30.98 -2.50 52.33
C LEU A 647 30.58 -1.01 52.25
N ARG A 648 31.55 -0.10 52.33
CA ARG A 648 31.31 1.34 52.17
C ARG A 648 30.88 1.69 50.74
N ASP A 649 31.47 1.04 49.74
CA ASP A 649 31.09 1.23 48.34
C ASP A 649 29.67 0.70 48.08
N ILE A 650 29.33 -0.48 48.61
CA ILE A 650 27.97 -1.05 48.53
C ILE A 650 26.94 -0.12 49.20
N TYR A 651 27.27 0.43 50.38
CA TYR A 651 26.40 1.37 51.09
C TYR A 651 26.17 2.67 50.30
N SER A 652 27.24 3.22 49.73
CA SER A 652 27.19 4.44 48.91
C SER A 652 26.41 4.23 47.61
N GLU A 653 26.59 3.07 46.98
CA GLU A 653 25.85 2.70 45.77
C GLU A 653 24.36 2.51 46.05
N LYS A 654 24.01 1.92 47.20
CA LYS A 654 22.60 1.79 47.60
C LYS A 654 21.96 3.16 47.87
N LYS A 655 22.67 4.10 48.48
CA LYS A 655 22.21 5.49 48.65
C LYS A 655 21.99 6.19 47.31
N ARG A 656 22.93 6.04 46.37
CA ARG A 656 22.79 6.60 45.01
C ARG A 656 21.53 6.04 44.34
N ARG A 657 21.30 4.73 44.43
CA ARG A 657 20.11 4.09 43.89
C ARG A 657 18.80 4.60 44.51
N LEU A 658 18.72 4.73 45.83
CA LEU A 658 17.54 5.29 46.52
C LEU A 658 17.28 6.74 46.13
N ARG A 659 18.35 7.52 45.93
CA ARG A 659 18.26 8.90 45.42
C ARG A 659 17.70 8.93 44.00
N THR A 660 18.17 8.05 43.11
CA THR A 660 17.65 7.93 41.74
C THR A 660 16.18 7.54 41.75
N GLU A 661 15.78 6.51 42.51
CA GLU A 661 14.39 6.05 42.62
C GLU A 661 13.43 7.16 43.10
N LEU A 662 13.84 7.98 44.09
CA LEU A 662 13.04 9.12 44.54
C LEU A 662 13.02 10.27 43.52
N THR A 663 14.13 10.51 42.82
CA THR A 663 14.20 11.55 41.77
C THR A 663 13.25 11.22 40.63
N GLU A 664 13.26 9.97 40.16
CA GLU A 664 12.36 9.48 39.11
C GLU A 664 10.89 9.62 39.52
N ALA A 665 10.52 9.25 40.76
CA ALA A 665 9.17 9.40 41.26
C ALA A 665 8.72 10.88 41.35
N LEU A 666 9.64 11.80 41.68
CA LEU A 666 9.35 13.23 41.73
C LEU A 666 9.20 13.84 40.35
N ASP A 667 10.02 13.44 39.39
CA ASP A 667 9.90 13.87 38.00
C ASP A 667 8.59 13.36 37.38
N ASP A 668 8.21 12.12 37.68
CA ASP A 668 6.94 11.55 37.25
C ASP A 668 5.73 12.30 37.86
N THR A 669 5.80 12.58 39.16
CA THR A 669 4.76 13.35 39.85
C THR A 669 4.66 14.78 39.32
N LYS A 670 5.79 15.44 39.06
CA LYS A 670 5.81 16.77 38.45
C LYS A 670 5.13 16.76 37.08
N ALA A 671 5.43 15.77 36.23
CA ALA A 671 4.81 15.65 34.92
C ALA A 671 3.29 15.45 35.01
N ALA A 672 2.81 14.63 35.95
CA ALA A 672 1.37 14.45 36.18
C ALA A 672 0.67 15.74 36.61
N LEU A 673 1.28 16.51 37.53
CA LEU A 673 0.71 17.77 38.00
C LEU A 673 0.73 18.85 36.91
N LEU A 674 1.76 18.89 36.07
CA LEU A 674 1.78 19.76 34.88
C LEU A 674 0.68 19.39 33.89
N PHE A 675 0.43 18.09 33.68
CA PHE A 675 -0.66 17.61 32.83
C PHE A 675 -2.04 18.03 33.37
N ALA A 676 -2.20 18.11 34.69
CA ALA A 676 -3.40 18.62 35.35
C ALA A 676 -3.43 20.17 35.47
N GLU A 677 -2.58 20.88 34.73
CA GLU A 677 -2.55 22.34 34.63
C GLU A 677 -2.26 23.07 35.96
N TYR A 678 -1.63 22.41 36.95
CA TYR A 678 -1.16 23.08 38.16
C TYR A 678 0.00 24.04 37.83
N SER A 679 0.03 25.19 38.50
CA SER A 679 1.11 26.15 38.33
C SER A 679 2.44 25.62 38.86
N GLU A 680 3.56 26.05 38.28
CA GLU A 680 4.89 25.62 38.74
C GLU A 680 5.09 25.92 40.24
N LYS A 681 4.51 27.01 40.77
CA LYS A 681 4.55 27.33 42.20
C LYS A 681 3.82 26.27 43.05
N GLU A 682 2.61 25.88 42.68
CA GLU A 682 1.84 24.86 43.41
C GLU A 682 2.52 23.49 43.37
N ILE A 683 3.17 23.17 42.24
CA ILE A 683 3.96 21.95 42.10
C ILE A 683 5.16 21.96 43.05
N GLN A 684 5.89 23.09 43.12
CA GLN A 684 7.02 23.25 44.03
C GLN A 684 6.58 23.09 45.48
N ASP A 685 5.48 23.74 45.87
CA ASP A 685 4.94 23.67 47.23
C ASP A 685 4.51 22.25 47.62
N ARG A 686 3.85 21.54 46.70
CA ARG A 686 3.38 20.15 46.91
C ARG A 686 4.53 19.13 47.01
N LEU A 687 5.62 19.34 46.27
CA LEU A 687 6.78 18.43 46.23
C LEU A 687 7.93 18.83 47.16
N ALA A 688 7.83 19.98 47.83
CA ALA A 688 8.87 20.50 48.71
C ALA A 688 9.31 19.49 49.80
N PRO A 689 8.41 18.77 50.51
CA PRO A 689 8.81 17.81 51.54
C PRO A 689 9.72 16.70 51.01
N GLN A 690 9.37 16.13 49.85
CA GLN A 690 10.10 15.04 49.23
C GLN A 690 11.41 15.51 48.60
N ARG A 691 11.44 16.73 48.03
CA ARG A 691 12.69 17.34 47.51
C ARG A 691 13.67 17.67 48.61
N ASN A 692 13.19 18.16 49.76
CA ASN A 692 14.03 18.39 50.92
C ASN A 692 14.63 17.07 51.42
N PHE A 693 13.82 16.00 51.49
CA PHE A 693 14.32 14.67 51.86
C PHE A 693 15.36 14.13 50.86
N LEU A 694 15.17 14.33 49.55
CA LEU A 694 16.13 13.93 48.51
C LEU A 694 17.55 14.49 48.76
N GLN A 695 17.67 15.72 49.25
CA GLN A 695 18.97 16.33 49.57
C GLN A 695 19.66 15.68 50.76
N THR A 696 18.91 15.05 51.67
CA THR A 696 19.44 14.42 52.88
C THR A 696 19.97 12.99 52.66
N ILE A 697 19.63 12.33 51.54
CA ILE A 697 19.95 10.91 51.30
C ILE A 697 21.47 10.64 51.29
N MET A 698 22.26 11.54 50.69
CA MET A 698 23.71 11.35 50.59
C MET A 698 24.42 11.57 51.93
N THR A 699 23.92 12.51 52.73
CA THR A 699 24.48 12.89 54.04
C THR A 699 23.90 12.10 55.20
N PHE A 700 23.01 11.13 54.94
CA PHE A 700 22.32 10.36 55.97
C PHE A 700 23.30 9.45 56.75
N GLU A 701 23.50 9.68 58.04
CA GLU A 701 24.51 8.96 58.84
C GLU A 701 23.97 7.69 59.53
N ASP A 702 22.64 7.55 59.63
CA ASP A 702 21.97 6.41 60.26
C ASP A 702 22.04 5.11 59.44
N ASN A 703 21.46 4.02 59.99
CA ASN A 703 21.46 2.72 59.34
C ASN A 703 20.69 2.69 58.00
N LEU A 704 21.09 1.81 57.09
CA LEU A 704 20.52 1.71 55.73
C LEU A 704 19.00 1.43 55.73
N PHE A 705 18.50 0.75 56.76
CA PHE A 705 17.13 0.27 56.81
C PHE A 705 16.13 1.42 57.02
N SER A 706 16.43 2.36 57.93
CA SER A 706 15.60 3.56 58.11
C SER A 706 15.57 4.41 56.84
N LEU A 707 16.72 4.59 56.19
CA LEU A 707 16.80 5.32 54.92
C LEU A 707 15.92 4.69 53.83
N ILE A 708 15.98 3.36 53.66
CA ILE A 708 15.12 2.64 52.70
C ILE A 708 13.63 2.87 53.02
N HIS A 709 13.25 2.80 54.31
CA HIS A 709 11.86 2.99 54.73
C HIS A 709 11.35 4.40 54.41
N ASP A 710 12.12 5.43 54.76
CA ASP A 710 11.74 6.83 54.55
C ASP A 710 11.73 7.21 53.06
N THR A 711 12.69 6.70 52.26
CA THR A 711 12.64 6.87 50.80
C THR A 711 11.35 6.28 50.23
N ARG A 712 10.95 5.07 50.64
CA ARG A 712 9.72 4.43 50.16
C ARG A 712 8.46 5.19 50.56
N LYS A 713 8.41 5.74 51.78
CA LYS A 713 7.28 6.58 52.23
C LYS A 713 7.15 7.84 51.37
N ASN A 714 8.26 8.49 51.04
CA ASN A 714 8.28 9.68 50.19
C ASN A 714 7.87 9.35 48.74
N ILE A 715 8.36 8.24 48.17
CA ILE A 715 7.93 7.73 46.85
C ILE A 715 6.43 7.47 46.85
N THR A 716 5.90 6.78 47.86
CA THR A 716 4.47 6.47 47.98
C THR A 716 3.62 7.74 48.02
N THR A 717 4.09 8.77 48.75
CA THR A 717 3.39 10.05 48.85
C THR A 717 3.43 10.82 47.52
N ALA A 718 4.55 10.80 46.81
CA ALA A 718 4.67 11.40 45.48
C ALA A 718 3.72 10.71 44.48
N ASN A 719 3.76 9.38 44.41
CA ASN A 719 2.91 8.58 43.52
C ASN A 719 1.40 8.78 43.79
N LYS A 720 1.00 9.09 45.03
CA LYS A 720 -0.40 9.42 45.36
C LYS A 720 -0.92 10.63 44.56
N HIS A 721 -0.06 11.61 44.27
CA HIS A 721 -0.46 12.75 43.44
C HIS A 721 -0.70 12.33 41.99
N VAL A 722 0.09 11.40 41.44
CA VAL A 722 -0.13 10.83 40.10
C VAL A 722 -1.47 10.10 40.05
N THR A 723 -1.77 9.26 41.05
CA THR A 723 -3.06 8.55 41.14
C THR A 723 -4.25 9.52 41.20
N ASN A 724 -4.17 10.58 42.00
CA ASN A 724 -5.25 11.57 42.08
C ASN A 724 -5.52 12.27 40.74
N VAL A 725 -4.49 12.60 39.97
CA VAL A 725 -4.63 13.18 38.63
C VAL A 725 -5.30 12.20 37.67
N ILE A 726 -4.87 10.94 37.70
CA ILE A 726 -5.47 9.85 36.91
C ILE A 726 -6.95 9.67 37.25
N ASP A 727 -7.30 9.60 38.53
CA ASP A 727 -8.68 9.40 38.98
C ASP A 727 -9.60 10.55 38.55
N SER A 728 -9.15 11.79 38.71
CA SER A 728 -9.88 12.99 38.23
C SER A 728 -10.13 12.95 36.71
N HIS A 729 -9.12 12.56 35.93
CA HIS A 729 -9.26 12.47 34.49
C HIS A 729 -10.18 11.31 34.07
N ARG A 730 -10.13 10.19 34.80
CA ARG A 730 -11.02 9.04 34.61
C ARG A 730 -12.47 9.41 34.87
N GLU A 731 -12.77 10.14 35.95
CA GLU A 731 -14.12 10.63 36.27
C GLU A 731 -14.71 11.51 35.16
N THR A 732 -13.87 12.30 34.49
CA THR A 732 -14.30 13.18 33.39
C THR A 732 -14.61 12.40 32.10
N LEU A 733 -13.82 11.36 31.79
CA LEU A 733 -13.89 10.65 30.52
C LEU A 733 -14.88 9.46 30.53
N ASP A 734 -15.10 8.84 31.68
CA ASP A 734 -15.93 7.64 31.81
C ASP A 734 -17.38 7.81 31.31
N PRO A 735 -18.10 8.93 31.59
CA PRO A 735 -19.45 9.14 31.05
C PRO A 735 -19.49 9.14 29.51
N LEU A 736 -18.46 9.69 28.88
CA LEU A 736 -18.37 9.81 27.43
C LEU A 736 -18.22 8.42 26.78
N ILE A 737 -17.35 7.58 27.35
CA ILE A 737 -17.11 6.22 26.88
C ILE A 737 -18.33 5.34 27.13
N ARG A 738 -18.97 5.45 28.30
CA ARG A 738 -20.23 4.76 28.59
C ARG A 738 -21.32 5.12 27.57
N ASN A 739 -21.44 6.39 27.18
CA ASN A 739 -22.38 6.82 26.15
C ASN A 739 -22.05 6.19 24.77
N MET A 740 -20.79 6.18 24.36
CA MET A 740 -20.39 5.56 23.08
C MET A 740 -20.61 4.04 23.05
N LYS A 741 -20.32 3.35 24.15
CA LYS A 741 -20.62 1.92 24.32
C LYS A 741 -22.12 1.66 24.23
N ARG A 742 -22.94 2.51 24.87
CA ARG A 742 -24.39 2.40 24.81
C ARG A 742 -24.90 2.57 23.38
N ASN A 743 -24.47 3.62 22.70
CA ASN A 743 -24.84 3.93 21.30
C ASN A 743 -24.41 2.86 20.29
N THR A 744 -23.44 2.01 20.63
CA THR A 744 -23.02 0.88 19.78
C THR A 744 -23.71 -0.42 20.18
N ARG A 745 -23.78 -0.75 21.47
CA ARG A 745 -24.41 -1.99 21.96
C ARG A 745 -25.93 -2.02 21.80
N GLU A 746 -26.61 -0.89 21.99
CA GLU A 746 -28.06 -0.79 21.88
C GLU A 746 -28.52 -0.52 20.43
N PHE A 747 -27.59 -0.37 19.49
CA PHE A 747 -27.92 -0.12 18.09
C PHE A 747 -28.46 -1.38 17.43
N LEU A 748 -29.71 -1.32 16.98
CA LEU A 748 -30.34 -2.33 16.14
C LEU A 748 -30.42 -1.78 14.71
N PRO A 749 -29.75 -2.41 13.73
CA PRO A 749 -29.89 -2.01 12.33
C PRO A 749 -31.36 -2.07 11.90
N PRO A 750 -31.85 -1.11 11.10
CA PRO A 750 -33.20 -1.19 10.56
C PRO A 750 -33.38 -2.44 9.70
N ALA A 751 -34.59 -2.99 9.71
CA ALA A 751 -34.96 -4.07 8.80
C ALA A 751 -35.06 -3.51 7.37
N ILE A 752 -34.12 -3.89 6.53
CA ILE A 752 -34.04 -3.50 5.12
C ILE A 752 -34.15 -4.75 4.23
N ARG A 753 -34.66 -4.58 3.01
CA ARG A 753 -34.81 -5.65 2.03
C ARG A 753 -33.47 -6.01 1.40
N PHE A 754 -33.38 -7.18 0.79
CA PHE A 754 -32.12 -7.66 0.21
C PHE A 754 -31.73 -6.89 -1.07
N GLU A 755 -32.72 -6.31 -1.76
CA GLU A 755 -32.53 -5.45 -2.94
C GLU A 755 -31.90 -4.10 -2.58
N ASN A 756 -31.82 -3.77 -1.29
CA ASN A 756 -31.19 -2.55 -0.82
C ASN A 756 -29.65 -2.66 -0.95
N PRO A 757 -29.02 -1.80 -1.76
CA PRO A 757 -27.59 -1.89 -2.03
C PRO A 757 -26.75 -1.53 -0.79
N PHE A 758 -27.34 -0.90 0.23
CA PHE A 758 -26.65 -0.58 1.49
C PHE A 758 -26.62 -1.72 2.51
N SER A 759 -27.20 -2.88 2.21
CA SER A 759 -27.20 -4.04 3.13
C SER A 759 -25.80 -4.42 3.62
N ASP A 760 -24.84 -4.56 2.70
CA ASP A 760 -23.44 -4.85 3.01
C ASP A 760 -22.74 -3.69 3.73
N ALA A 761 -23.01 -2.45 3.31
CA ALA A 761 -22.41 -1.25 3.89
C ALA A 761 -22.85 -1.04 5.35
N LEU A 762 -24.12 -1.31 5.66
CA LEU A 762 -24.69 -1.20 7.00
C LEU A 762 -24.07 -2.22 7.96
N SER A 763 -23.93 -3.47 7.52
CA SER A 763 -23.24 -4.51 8.31
C SER A 763 -21.78 -4.13 8.58
N THR A 764 -21.06 -3.70 7.53
CA THR A 764 -19.64 -3.35 7.62
C THR A 764 -19.38 -2.15 8.54
N THR A 765 -20.17 -1.08 8.40
CA THR A 765 -20.02 0.14 9.21
C THR A 765 -20.44 -0.07 10.66
N THR A 766 -21.44 -0.92 10.92
CA THR A 766 -21.82 -1.32 12.29
C THR A 766 -20.66 -2.01 12.99
N LEU A 767 -20.09 -3.05 12.38
CA LEU A 767 -18.92 -3.77 12.93
C LEU A 767 -17.71 -2.85 13.11
N ALA A 768 -17.45 -1.93 12.18
CA ALA A 768 -16.35 -0.97 12.29
C ALA A 768 -16.55 0.00 13.46
N SER A 769 -17.78 0.47 13.69
CA SER A 769 -18.09 1.36 14.82
C SER A 769 -17.94 0.65 16.17
N GLU A 770 -18.37 -0.62 16.28
CA GLU A 770 -18.18 -1.44 17.47
C GLU A 770 -16.69 -1.67 17.75
N ALA A 771 -15.91 -2.04 16.73
CA ALA A 771 -14.48 -2.24 16.87
C ALA A 771 -13.75 -0.97 17.33
N ALA A 772 -14.10 0.20 16.76
CA ALA A 772 -13.49 1.47 17.15
C ALA A 772 -13.81 1.87 18.59
N VAL A 773 -15.05 1.65 19.05
CA VAL A 773 -15.44 1.90 20.46
C VAL A 773 -14.74 0.92 21.41
N LEU A 774 -14.57 -0.36 21.02
CA LEU A 774 -13.80 -1.33 21.80
C LEU A 774 -12.32 -0.95 21.92
N GLN A 775 -11.71 -0.42 20.85
CA GLN A 775 -10.33 0.07 20.89
C GLN A 775 -10.17 1.32 21.77
N LEU A 776 -11.13 2.24 21.72
CA LEU A 776 -11.18 3.42 22.60
C LEU A 776 -11.30 2.97 24.07
N ASP A 777 -12.18 2.02 24.34
CA ASP A 777 -12.39 1.47 25.67
C ASP A 777 -11.16 0.75 26.22
N SER A 778 -10.55 -0.12 25.42
CA SER A 778 -9.31 -0.80 25.80
C SER A 778 -8.19 0.18 26.13
N HIS A 779 -8.08 1.30 25.39
CA HIS A 779 -7.08 2.35 25.68
C HIS A 779 -7.44 3.13 26.94
N PHE A 780 -8.73 3.36 27.19
CA PHE A 780 -9.20 3.99 28.41
C PHE A 780 -8.86 3.18 29.67
N GLU A 781 -9.01 1.87 29.62
CA GLU A 781 -8.65 1.00 30.75
C GLU A 781 -7.15 1.07 31.09
N THR A 782 -6.29 1.39 30.12
CA THR A 782 -4.85 1.56 30.39
C THR A 782 -4.52 2.79 31.25
N LEU A 783 -5.41 3.78 31.35
CA LEU A 783 -5.18 5.05 32.07
C LEU A 783 -4.73 4.82 33.52
N GLY A 784 -5.27 3.79 34.19
CA GLY A 784 -4.92 3.44 35.57
C GLY A 784 -3.47 2.96 35.76
N HIS A 785 -2.76 2.64 34.68
CA HIS A 785 -1.38 2.13 34.69
C HIS A 785 -0.37 3.10 34.07
N VAL A 786 -0.82 4.28 33.64
CA VAL A 786 0.03 5.29 32.99
C VAL A 786 0.84 6.04 34.05
N THR A 787 2.14 6.21 33.82
CA THR A 787 3.00 7.06 34.65
C THR A 787 2.70 8.54 34.39
N GLY A 788 3.01 9.43 35.33
CA GLY A 788 2.80 10.86 35.16
C GLY A 788 3.43 11.45 33.89
N LYS A 789 4.65 11.02 33.54
CA LYS A 789 5.31 11.39 32.27
C LYS A 789 4.58 10.86 31.04
N GLY A 790 3.90 9.73 31.16
CA GLY A 790 3.15 9.09 30.09
C GLY A 790 1.78 9.71 29.78
N LEU A 791 1.21 10.51 30.71
CA LEU A 791 -0.16 11.02 30.60
C LEU A 791 -0.41 11.87 29.35
N ALA A 792 0.51 12.77 28.99
CA ALA A 792 0.36 13.61 27.79
C ALA A 792 0.31 12.78 26.48
N ARG A 793 1.17 11.75 26.41
CA ARG A 793 1.24 10.82 25.27
C ARG A 793 -0.02 9.96 25.21
N TRP A 794 -0.46 9.45 26.36
CA TRP A 794 -1.71 8.70 26.50
C TRP A 794 -2.93 9.52 26.05
N SER A 795 -3.03 10.78 26.47
CA SER A 795 -4.14 11.69 26.14
C SER A 795 -4.21 12.00 24.65
N THR A 796 -3.07 12.26 24.01
CA THR A 796 -3.00 12.42 22.54
C THR A 796 -3.56 11.20 21.81
N THR A 797 -3.18 10.00 22.25
CA THR A 797 -3.63 8.73 21.66
C THR A 797 -5.11 8.47 21.94
N PHE A 798 -5.57 8.81 23.14
CA PHE A 798 -6.98 8.72 23.52
C PHE A 798 -7.83 9.61 22.62
N ASN A 799 -7.43 10.87 22.39
CA ASN A 799 -8.14 11.80 21.53
C ASN A 799 -8.20 11.34 20.07
N GLN A 800 -7.11 10.73 19.56
CA GLN A 800 -7.11 10.12 18.22
C GLN A 800 -8.11 8.96 18.12
N ARG A 801 -8.10 8.03 19.09
CA ARG A 801 -9.05 6.90 19.12
C ARG A 801 -10.49 7.38 19.31
N LEU A 802 -10.69 8.42 20.11
CA LEU A 802 -11.98 9.06 20.33
C LEU A 802 -12.53 9.63 19.03
N GLN A 803 -11.69 10.33 18.27
CA GLN A 803 -12.09 10.86 16.96
C GLN A 803 -12.42 9.74 15.98
N ASN A 804 -11.60 8.69 15.90
CA ASN A 804 -11.90 7.53 15.06
C ASN A 804 -13.24 6.88 15.43
N ALA A 805 -13.53 6.67 16.72
CA ALA A 805 -14.81 6.12 17.18
C ALA A 805 -15.99 7.01 16.74
N ARG A 806 -15.87 8.34 16.87
CA ARG A 806 -16.88 9.29 16.38
C ARG A 806 -17.08 9.17 14.87
N ASP A 807 -16.00 9.11 14.09
CA ASP A 807 -16.05 9.04 12.64
C ASP A 807 -16.73 7.74 12.16
N GLN A 808 -16.43 6.59 12.81
CA GLN A 808 -17.05 5.31 12.45
C GLN A 808 -18.53 5.26 12.84
N ILE A 809 -18.91 5.81 14.01
CA ILE A 809 -20.32 5.95 14.40
C ILE A 809 -21.05 6.86 13.40
N GLY A 810 -20.44 7.97 12.97
CA GLY A 810 -20.99 8.87 11.96
C GLY A 810 -21.23 8.16 10.61
N LYS A 811 -20.26 7.38 10.15
CA LYS A 811 -20.39 6.57 8.91
C LYS A 811 -21.51 5.52 9.01
N ARG A 812 -21.65 4.86 10.16
CA ARG A 812 -22.75 3.91 10.41
C ARG A 812 -24.10 4.62 10.32
N ASN A 813 -24.26 5.76 10.99
CA ASN A 813 -25.51 6.51 10.96
C ASN A 813 -25.85 7.00 9.54
N GLN A 814 -24.86 7.46 8.78
CA GLN A 814 -25.07 7.82 7.37
C GLN A 814 -25.50 6.62 6.51
N ALA A 815 -24.92 5.43 6.73
CA ALA A 815 -25.32 4.21 6.03
C ALA A 815 -26.77 3.81 6.35
N VAL A 816 -27.21 4.02 7.61
CA VAL A 816 -28.61 3.83 8.02
C VAL A 816 -29.54 4.76 7.26
N GLU A 817 -29.26 6.07 7.25
CA GLU A 817 -30.07 7.07 6.56
C GLU A 817 -30.21 6.75 5.07
N ASN A 818 -29.09 6.42 4.41
CA ASN A 818 -29.10 6.07 2.99
C ASN A 818 -29.87 4.77 2.72
N ALA A 819 -29.74 3.77 3.60
CA ALA A 819 -30.48 2.52 3.48
C ALA A 819 -31.99 2.76 3.63
N LEU A 820 -32.41 3.60 4.58
CA LEU A 820 -33.82 3.96 4.76
C LEU A 820 -34.38 4.74 3.57
N GLU A 821 -33.57 5.60 2.94
CA GLU A 821 -33.97 6.29 1.72
C GLU A 821 -34.19 5.31 0.55
N ILE A 822 -33.33 4.30 0.38
CA ILE A 822 -33.60 3.23 -0.60
C ILE A 822 -34.85 2.44 -0.24
N GLU A 823 -35.09 2.11 1.03
CA GLU A 823 -36.34 1.44 1.43
C GLU A 823 -37.57 2.27 1.07
N ARG A 824 -37.50 3.60 1.26
CA ARG A 824 -38.57 4.50 0.83
C ARG A 824 -38.79 4.39 -0.68
N ARG A 825 -37.72 4.48 -1.49
CA ARG A 825 -37.77 4.35 -2.96
C ARG A 825 -38.33 3.01 -3.43
N LEU A 826 -37.91 1.91 -2.80
CA LEU A 826 -38.42 0.55 -3.08
C LEU A 826 -39.92 0.41 -2.78
N ASN A 827 -40.45 1.23 -1.87
CA ASN A 827 -41.86 1.25 -1.52
C ASN A 827 -42.69 2.25 -2.33
N MET A 828 -42.07 3.06 -3.20
CA MET A 828 -42.80 4.00 -4.04
C MET A 828 -43.62 3.30 -5.12
N GLU A 829 -44.82 3.82 -5.37
CA GLU A 829 -45.74 3.28 -6.36
C GLU A 829 -45.17 3.40 -7.79
N THR A 830 -44.42 4.46 -8.08
CA THR A 830 -43.73 4.65 -9.37
C THR A 830 -42.72 3.53 -9.64
N TYR A 831 -41.96 3.12 -8.62
CA TYR A 831 -41.00 2.02 -8.72
C TYR A 831 -41.71 0.68 -8.91
N ARG A 832 -42.78 0.41 -8.17
CA ARG A 832 -43.59 -0.80 -8.34
C ARG A 832 -44.21 -0.88 -9.72
N THR A 833 -44.76 0.22 -10.23
CA THR A 833 -45.29 0.30 -11.61
C THR A 833 -44.20 0.00 -12.64
N SER A 834 -42.96 0.49 -12.42
CA SER A 834 -41.84 0.16 -13.29
C SER A 834 -41.47 -1.33 -13.26
N LEU A 835 -41.52 -1.98 -12.09
CA LEU A 835 -41.32 -3.42 -11.99
C LEU A 835 -42.42 -4.21 -12.71
N GLU A 836 -43.66 -3.76 -12.68
CA GLU A 836 -44.76 -4.36 -13.45
C GLU A 836 -44.54 -4.24 -14.96
N ILE A 837 -44.03 -3.08 -15.43
CA ILE A 837 -43.63 -2.90 -16.83
C ILE A 837 -42.55 -3.90 -17.24
N ILE A 838 -41.49 -4.01 -16.43
CA ILE A 838 -40.37 -4.95 -16.67
C ILE A 838 -40.89 -6.39 -16.68
N GLY A 839 -41.78 -6.74 -15.74
CA GLY A 839 -42.43 -8.05 -15.66
C GLY A 839 -43.23 -8.39 -16.92
N LEU A 840 -44.12 -7.49 -17.35
CA LEU A 840 -44.92 -7.66 -18.57
C LEU A 840 -44.05 -7.84 -19.81
N LEU A 841 -43.02 -7.01 -19.97
CA LEU A 841 -42.08 -7.10 -21.10
C LEU A 841 -41.32 -8.42 -21.10
N GLY A 842 -40.87 -8.86 -19.92
CA GLY A 842 -40.19 -10.15 -19.75
C GLY A 842 -41.10 -11.33 -20.06
N GLU A 843 -42.35 -11.31 -19.61
CA GLU A 843 -43.34 -12.35 -19.91
C GLU A 843 -43.67 -12.43 -21.40
N GLU A 844 -43.88 -11.29 -22.05
CA GLU A 844 -44.13 -11.24 -23.50
C GLU A 844 -42.91 -11.70 -24.31
N PHE A 845 -41.69 -11.36 -23.88
CA PHE A 845 -40.45 -11.83 -24.49
C PHE A 845 -40.33 -13.35 -24.41
N VAL A 846 -40.55 -13.94 -23.23
CA VAL A 846 -40.51 -15.39 -23.02
C VAL A 846 -41.60 -16.10 -23.82
N ARG A 847 -42.81 -15.54 -23.87
CA ARG A 847 -43.93 -16.10 -24.63
C ARG A 847 -43.59 -16.19 -26.12
N ILE A 848 -43.09 -15.11 -26.72
CA ILE A 848 -42.70 -15.10 -28.14
C ILE A 848 -41.59 -16.11 -28.41
N ILE A 849 -40.57 -16.21 -27.54
CA ILE A 849 -39.53 -17.24 -27.69
C ILE A 849 -40.16 -18.63 -27.72
N ASN A 850 -40.99 -18.97 -26.74
CA ASN A 850 -41.62 -20.30 -26.65
C ASN A 850 -42.51 -20.62 -27.86
N ASP A 851 -43.20 -19.62 -28.41
CA ASP A 851 -44.09 -19.78 -29.56
C ASP A 851 -43.33 -20.01 -30.89
N HIS A 852 -42.11 -19.47 -31.02
CA HIS A 852 -41.41 -19.39 -32.32
C HIS A 852 -40.05 -20.11 -32.38
N ILE A 853 -39.43 -20.46 -31.25
CA ILE A 853 -38.06 -21.00 -31.22
C ILE A 853 -37.92 -22.37 -31.90
N ASP A 854 -38.97 -23.20 -31.87
CA ASP A 854 -38.94 -24.52 -32.52
C ASP A 854 -38.89 -24.42 -34.05
N ALA A 855 -39.57 -23.41 -34.62
CA ALA A 855 -39.47 -23.12 -36.04
C ALA A 855 -38.07 -22.59 -36.40
N ALA A 856 -37.48 -21.74 -35.58
CA ALA A 856 -36.11 -21.24 -35.78
C ALA A 856 -35.06 -22.36 -35.71
N ILE A 857 -35.21 -23.30 -34.76
CA ILE A 857 -34.36 -24.50 -34.65
C ILE A 857 -34.48 -25.37 -35.91
N ALA A 858 -35.70 -25.57 -36.42
CA ALA A 858 -35.92 -26.38 -37.62
C ALA A 858 -35.34 -25.74 -38.89
N ASN A 859 -35.29 -24.41 -38.94
CA ASN A 859 -34.82 -23.65 -40.10
C ASN A 859 -33.32 -23.29 -40.05
N SER A 860 -32.64 -23.47 -38.91
CA SER A 860 -31.21 -23.16 -38.79
C SER A 860 -30.35 -24.21 -39.50
N ILE A 861 -29.42 -23.75 -40.34
CA ILE A 861 -28.51 -24.59 -41.13
C ILE A 861 -27.21 -24.87 -40.33
N LEU A 862 -26.86 -24.00 -39.38
CA LEU A 862 -25.59 -24.02 -38.67
C LEU A 862 -25.73 -24.73 -37.31
N ALA A 863 -24.87 -25.73 -37.08
CA ALA A 863 -24.92 -26.56 -35.86
C ALA A 863 -24.71 -25.76 -34.56
N HIS A 864 -23.87 -24.72 -34.58
CA HIS A 864 -23.61 -23.89 -33.40
C HIS A 864 -24.78 -22.96 -33.06
N GLU A 865 -25.48 -22.42 -34.07
CA GLU A 865 -26.72 -21.67 -33.89
C GLU A 865 -27.81 -22.55 -33.29
N THR A 866 -27.98 -23.76 -33.84
CA THR A 866 -28.94 -24.76 -33.35
C THR A 866 -28.70 -25.09 -31.88
N GLN A 867 -27.44 -25.27 -31.47
CA GLN A 867 -27.10 -25.54 -30.07
C GLN A 867 -27.45 -24.35 -29.17
N LYS A 868 -27.13 -23.12 -29.60
CA LYS A 868 -27.43 -21.91 -28.83
C LYS A 868 -28.94 -21.66 -28.71
N LEU A 869 -29.71 -21.91 -29.77
CA LEU A 869 -31.18 -21.89 -29.73
C LEU A 869 -31.76 -22.92 -28.76
N ARG A 870 -31.17 -24.12 -28.65
CA ARG A 870 -31.59 -25.11 -27.64
C ARG A 870 -31.33 -24.61 -26.21
N THR A 871 -30.18 -23.99 -25.95
CA THR A 871 -29.90 -23.38 -24.65
C THR A 871 -30.88 -22.25 -24.32
N ILE A 872 -31.22 -21.41 -25.30
CA ILE A 872 -32.23 -20.35 -25.14
C ILE A 872 -33.61 -20.95 -24.85
N LYS A 873 -33.96 -22.08 -25.46
CA LYS A 873 -35.23 -22.78 -25.20
C LYS A 873 -35.33 -23.30 -23.77
N GLU A 874 -34.22 -23.76 -23.20
CA GLU A 874 -34.18 -24.27 -21.83
C GLU A 874 -34.39 -23.17 -20.79
N ASP A 875 -33.79 -22.00 -21.00
CA ASP A 875 -34.01 -20.82 -20.16
C ASP A 875 -34.01 -19.51 -20.96
N PRO A 876 -35.19 -19.09 -21.47
CA PRO A 876 -35.32 -17.86 -22.23
C PRO A 876 -34.98 -16.59 -21.44
N ARG A 877 -35.05 -16.64 -20.10
CA ARG A 877 -34.82 -15.46 -19.23
C ARG A 877 -33.34 -15.12 -19.10
N THR A 878 -32.44 -16.05 -19.41
CA THR A 878 -30.99 -15.77 -19.44
C THR A 878 -30.69 -14.56 -20.33
N LEU A 879 -31.33 -14.43 -21.49
CA LEU A 879 -31.11 -13.33 -22.42
C LEU A 879 -31.52 -11.96 -21.88
N LEU A 880 -32.53 -11.89 -21.00
CA LEU A 880 -32.94 -10.65 -20.34
C LEU A 880 -31.91 -10.17 -19.30
N SER A 881 -31.03 -11.06 -18.85
CA SER A 881 -30.00 -10.78 -17.84
C SER A 881 -28.67 -10.31 -18.44
N HIS A 882 -28.48 -10.43 -19.76
CA HIS A 882 -27.24 -10.06 -20.43
C HIS A 882 -27.29 -8.59 -20.88
N HIS A 883 -26.48 -7.74 -20.27
CA HIS A 883 -26.38 -6.33 -20.65
C HIS A 883 -25.68 -6.11 -22.01
N ASN A 884 -24.92 -7.10 -22.51
CA ASN A 884 -24.22 -7.04 -23.79
C ASN A 884 -24.53 -8.30 -24.61
N LEU A 885 -25.47 -8.18 -25.55
CA LEU A 885 -25.72 -9.24 -26.53
C LEU A 885 -24.59 -9.27 -27.58
N THR A 886 -24.15 -10.48 -27.96
CA THR A 886 -23.23 -10.64 -29.09
C THR A 886 -23.97 -10.42 -30.42
N GLU A 887 -23.24 -10.13 -31.49
CA GLU A 887 -23.83 -10.04 -32.84
C GLU A 887 -24.58 -11.33 -33.22
N LEU A 888 -24.06 -12.47 -32.79
CA LEU A 888 -24.72 -13.77 -32.91
C LEU A 888 -26.07 -13.81 -32.17
N ASP A 889 -26.16 -13.26 -30.95
CA ASP A 889 -27.43 -13.20 -30.21
C ASP A 889 -28.48 -12.35 -30.92
N ASN A 890 -28.07 -11.22 -31.48
CA ASN A 890 -28.97 -10.34 -32.22
C ASN A 890 -29.54 -11.05 -33.47
N ASN A 891 -28.68 -11.74 -34.21
CA ASN A 891 -29.08 -12.52 -35.38
C ASN A 891 -30.01 -13.67 -35.00
N LEU A 892 -29.73 -14.38 -33.90
CA LEU A 892 -30.59 -15.46 -33.42
C LEU A 892 -31.96 -14.95 -32.99
N LEU A 893 -32.03 -13.82 -32.27
CA LEU A 893 -33.31 -13.22 -31.88
C LEU A 893 -34.13 -12.78 -33.08
N GLN A 894 -33.50 -12.16 -34.08
CA GLN A 894 -34.17 -11.79 -35.33
C GLN A 894 -34.69 -13.00 -36.11
N ASN A 895 -33.96 -14.13 -36.07
CA ASN A 895 -34.36 -15.39 -36.69
C ASN A 895 -35.52 -16.08 -35.95
N ILE A 896 -35.63 -15.91 -34.63
CA ILE A 896 -36.77 -16.39 -33.84
C ILE A 896 -37.99 -15.53 -34.14
N ASP A 897 -37.89 -14.23 -33.84
CA ASP A 897 -38.94 -13.25 -34.11
C ASP A 897 -38.37 -11.82 -34.06
N PRO A 898 -38.59 -10.98 -35.09
CA PRO A 898 -38.03 -9.62 -35.16
C PRO A 898 -38.47 -8.70 -34.01
N ARG A 899 -39.58 -9.01 -33.31
CA ARG A 899 -40.08 -8.21 -32.18
C ARG A 899 -39.21 -8.34 -30.94
N LEU A 900 -38.51 -9.47 -30.76
CA LEU A 900 -37.75 -9.75 -29.55
C LEU A 900 -36.66 -8.71 -29.30
N MET A 901 -35.99 -8.25 -30.35
CA MET A 901 -34.99 -7.18 -30.24
C MET A 901 -35.58 -5.87 -29.71
N LYS A 902 -36.77 -5.50 -30.19
CA LYS A 902 -37.47 -4.28 -29.73
C LYS A 902 -37.92 -4.43 -28.28
N LEU A 903 -38.51 -5.56 -27.91
CA LEU A 903 -38.93 -5.83 -26.53
C LEU A 903 -37.75 -5.84 -25.56
N LEU A 904 -36.64 -6.46 -25.93
CA LEU A 904 -35.42 -6.47 -25.12
C LEU A 904 -34.86 -5.05 -24.97
N SER A 905 -34.83 -4.26 -26.04
CA SER A 905 -34.39 -2.86 -25.96
C SER A 905 -35.24 -2.06 -24.96
N ILE A 906 -36.56 -2.18 -25.02
CA ILE A 906 -37.47 -1.51 -24.06
C ILE A 906 -37.22 -2.03 -22.64
N TYR A 907 -37.12 -3.35 -22.45
CA TYR A 907 -36.85 -3.99 -21.16
C TYR A 907 -35.55 -3.48 -20.53
N THR A 908 -34.47 -3.42 -21.32
CA THR A 908 -33.14 -2.97 -20.84
C THR A 908 -33.16 -1.50 -20.43
N GLN A 909 -33.92 -0.65 -21.12
CA GLN A 909 -34.05 0.76 -20.77
C GLN A 909 -34.78 0.97 -19.44
N PHE A 910 -35.92 0.32 -19.21
CA PHE A 910 -36.61 0.39 -17.91
C PHE A 910 -35.75 -0.21 -16.79
N SER A 911 -35.06 -1.32 -17.05
CA SER A 911 -34.14 -1.94 -16.10
C SER A 911 -32.96 -1.01 -15.74
N ALA A 912 -32.43 -0.28 -16.72
CA ALA A 912 -31.37 0.70 -16.50
C ALA A 912 -31.86 1.87 -15.63
N ILE A 913 -33.03 2.44 -15.94
CA ILE A 913 -33.64 3.53 -15.15
C ILE A 913 -33.86 3.08 -13.69
N ASN A 914 -34.35 1.86 -13.46
CA ASN A 914 -34.51 1.29 -12.11
C ASN A 914 -33.18 1.08 -11.38
N SER A 915 -32.13 0.65 -12.09
CA SER A 915 -30.80 0.41 -11.53
C SER A 915 -30.06 1.70 -11.18
N GLU A 916 -30.34 2.79 -11.90
CA GLU A 916 -29.85 4.13 -11.56
C GLU A 916 -30.59 4.72 -10.36
N TYR A 917 -31.89 4.42 -10.22
CA TYR A 917 -32.73 4.91 -9.13
C TYR A 917 -32.48 4.19 -7.80
N ILE A 918 -32.36 2.85 -7.84
CA ILE A 918 -32.00 2.00 -6.69
C ILE A 918 -30.50 1.76 -6.72
N ASN A 919 -29.75 2.72 -6.19
CA ASN A 919 -28.29 2.73 -6.28
C ASN A 919 -27.64 3.22 -4.97
N GLU A 920 -26.42 2.77 -4.66
CA GLU A 920 -25.65 3.34 -3.56
C GLU A 920 -25.41 4.86 -3.73
N ASN A 921 -25.39 5.32 -4.98
CA ASN A 921 -25.33 6.75 -5.26
C ASN A 921 -26.75 7.32 -5.44
N LEU A 922 -27.33 7.76 -4.31
CA LEU A 922 -28.68 8.36 -4.24
C LEU A 922 -28.87 9.61 -5.11
N PHE A 923 -27.78 10.21 -5.62
CA PHE A 923 -27.80 11.42 -6.43
C PHE A 923 -27.86 11.15 -7.94
N LEU A 924 -27.72 9.90 -8.40
CA LEU A 924 -27.81 9.58 -9.83
C LEU A 924 -29.18 9.97 -10.39
N LEU A 925 -30.22 9.61 -9.65
CA LEU A 925 -31.60 9.87 -10.03
C LEU A 925 -32.43 10.15 -8.77
N ASP A 926 -32.98 11.36 -8.69
CA ASP A 926 -33.96 11.74 -7.68
C ASP A 926 -35.37 11.30 -8.12
N ASP A 927 -36.34 11.35 -7.19
CA ASP A 927 -37.71 10.88 -7.44
C ASP A 927 -38.37 11.55 -8.64
N LYS A 928 -38.15 12.86 -8.80
CA LYS A 928 -38.74 13.65 -9.87
C LYS A 928 -38.16 13.25 -11.22
N ARG A 929 -36.83 13.20 -11.33
CA ARG A 929 -36.14 12.78 -12.56
C ARG A 929 -36.41 11.33 -12.90
N TYR A 930 -36.53 10.46 -11.91
CA TYR A 930 -36.90 9.07 -12.10
C TYR A 930 -38.30 8.97 -12.71
N GLN A 931 -39.26 9.68 -12.14
CA GLN A 931 -40.62 9.74 -12.65
C GLN A 931 -40.70 10.32 -14.07
N GLU A 932 -40.02 11.44 -14.32
CA GLU A 932 -39.95 12.05 -15.66
C GLU A 932 -39.33 11.07 -16.68
N SER A 933 -38.27 10.35 -16.30
CA SER A 933 -37.61 9.35 -17.15
C SER A 933 -38.50 8.15 -17.43
N LEU A 934 -39.25 7.68 -16.43
CA LEU A 934 -40.23 6.62 -16.59
C LEU A 934 -41.40 7.06 -17.47
N MET A 935 -42.01 8.21 -17.20
CA MET A 935 -43.12 8.73 -18.01
C MET A 935 -42.70 8.99 -19.45
N SER A 936 -41.50 9.53 -19.66
CA SER A 936 -40.91 9.69 -20.99
C SER A 936 -40.74 8.34 -21.67
N SER A 937 -40.15 7.34 -21.00
CA SER A 937 -39.96 6.00 -21.57
C SER A 937 -41.29 5.29 -21.86
N VAL A 938 -42.29 5.42 -20.99
CA VAL A 938 -43.65 4.90 -21.24
C VAL A 938 -44.24 5.59 -22.45
N THR A 939 -44.16 6.93 -22.55
CA THR A 939 -44.70 7.68 -23.70
C THR A 939 -44.01 7.30 -25.00
N VAL A 940 -42.69 7.14 -24.99
CA VAL A 940 -41.90 6.81 -26.18
C VAL A 940 -42.09 5.36 -26.61
N HIS A 941 -42.22 4.41 -25.68
CA HIS A 941 -42.17 2.98 -26.02
C HIS A 941 -43.50 2.23 -25.89
N LEU A 942 -44.37 2.65 -24.98
CA LEU A 942 -45.59 1.93 -24.63
C LEU A 942 -46.86 2.73 -24.93
N ARG A 943 -46.79 4.08 -24.92
CA ARG A 943 -47.89 5.02 -25.15
C ARG A 943 -47.59 6.00 -26.29
N ASN A 944 -47.11 5.47 -27.42
CA ASN A 944 -46.83 6.24 -28.64
C ASN A 944 -47.88 5.98 -29.74
N ASP A 945 -47.91 6.85 -30.73
CA ASP A 945 -48.73 6.70 -31.93
C ASP A 945 -48.06 5.82 -32.98
N HIS A 946 -47.12 4.93 -32.64
CA HIS A 946 -46.39 4.04 -33.56
C HIS A 946 -46.36 2.58 -33.08
N MET A 947 -47.28 2.18 -32.19
CA MET A 947 -47.31 0.83 -31.63
C MET A 947 -47.52 -0.27 -32.67
N GLU A 948 -48.02 0.05 -33.86
CA GLU A 948 -48.12 -0.89 -34.97
C GLU A 948 -46.77 -1.41 -35.47
N GLU A 949 -45.67 -0.71 -35.14
CA GLU A 949 -44.31 -1.17 -35.42
C GLU A 949 -43.97 -2.47 -34.69
N ILE A 950 -44.59 -2.73 -33.53
CA ILE A 950 -44.44 -4.00 -32.82
C ILE A 950 -45.04 -5.16 -33.61
N SER A 951 -45.92 -4.89 -34.58
CA SER A 951 -46.44 -5.91 -35.49
C SER A 951 -45.66 -6.04 -36.82
N GLN A 952 -44.62 -5.22 -37.06
CA GLN A 952 -43.82 -5.30 -38.28
C GLN A 952 -43.08 -6.63 -38.37
N GLY A 953 -43.00 -7.21 -39.58
CA GLY A 953 -42.37 -8.50 -39.84
C GLY A 953 -43.24 -9.73 -39.51
N VAL A 954 -44.30 -9.58 -38.71
CA VAL A 954 -45.27 -10.66 -38.41
C VAL A 954 -46.41 -10.70 -39.43
N ARG A 955 -46.83 -9.52 -39.91
CA ARG A 955 -47.90 -9.39 -40.91
C ARG A 955 -47.30 -9.18 -42.30
N PRO A 956 -47.96 -9.65 -43.37
CA PRO A 956 -47.56 -9.31 -44.74
C PRO A 956 -47.49 -7.79 -44.93
N ASP A 957 -46.50 -7.31 -45.67
CA ASP A 957 -46.25 -5.87 -45.87
C ASP A 957 -47.48 -5.12 -46.39
N PHE A 958 -48.27 -5.75 -47.27
CA PHE A 958 -49.51 -5.18 -47.77
C PHE A 958 -50.56 -4.96 -46.67
N ILE A 959 -50.71 -5.91 -45.75
CA ILE A 959 -51.64 -5.81 -44.61
C ILE A 959 -51.16 -4.73 -43.64
N GLN A 960 -49.84 -4.67 -43.40
CA GLN A 960 -49.25 -3.63 -42.55
C GLN A 960 -49.42 -2.22 -43.18
N TRP A 961 -49.23 -2.09 -44.49
CA TRP A 961 -49.47 -0.85 -45.23
C TRP A 961 -50.93 -0.41 -45.11
N LEU A 962 -51.90 -1.30 -45.36
CA LEU A 962 -53.33 -0.99 -45.26
C LEU A 962 -53.70 -0.54 -43.85
N ARG A 963 -53.13 -1.19 -42.85
CA ARG A 963 -53.34 -0.87 -41.45
C ARG A 963 -52.80 0.51 -41.06
N VAL A 964 -51.56 0.82 -41.45
CA VAL A 964 -50.89 2.10 -41.12
C VAL A 964 -51.49 3.26 -41.92
N LYS A 965 -51.73 3.10 -43.23
CA LYS A 965 -52.07 4.19 -44.15
C LYS A 965 -53.56 4.42 -44.31
N ILE A 966 -54.40 3.42 -44.04
CA ILE A 966 -55.85 3.53 -44.24
C ILE A 966 -56.59 3.36 -42.90
N LEU A 967 -56.45 2.20 -42.25
CA LEU A 967 -57.29 1.87 -41.09
C LEU A 967 -57.01 2.76 -39.88
N LYS A 968 -55.73 3.01 -39.57
CA LYS A 968 -55.36 3.83 -38.42
C LYS A 968 -55.81 5.30 -38.56
N PRO A 969 -55.64 6.00 -39.70
CA PRO A 969 -56.23 7.32 -39.90
C PRO A 969 -57.75 7.34 -39.76
N LEU A 970 -58.45 6.31 -40.28
CA LEU A 970 -59.91 6.19 -40.14
C LEU A 970 -60.34 5.97 -38.69
N GLN A 971 -59.62 5.12 -37.95
CA GLN A 971 -59.86 4.92 -36.51
C GLN A 971 -59.60 6.20 -35.73
N LYS A 972 -58.50 6.92 -36.01
CA LYS A 972 -58.20 8.22 -35.39
C LYS A 972 -59.28 9.25 -35.65
N LEU A 973 -59.80 9.32 -36.88
CA LEU A 973 -60.94 10.17 -37.24
C LEU A 973 -62.19 9.77 -36.45
N HIS A 974 -62.48 8.47 -36.36
CA HIS A 974 -63.60 7.97 -35.58
C HIS A 974 -63.51 8.34 -34.09
N TYR A 975 -62.34 8.16 -33.46
CA TYR A 975 -62.11 8.57 -32.07
C TYR A 975 -62.21 10.08 -31.88
N THR A 976 -61.70 10.87 -32.82
CA THR A 976 -61.80 12.34 -32.76
C THR A 976 -63.26 12.80 -32.85
N LEU A 977 -64.05 12.18 -33.73
CA LEU A 977 -65.48 12.46 -33.87
C LEU A 977 -66.29 11.96 -32.66
N ALA A 978 -65.96 10.80 -32.11
CA ALA A 978 -66.60 10.25 -30.91
C ALA A 978 -66.34 11.15 -29.69
N ASN A 979 -65.09 11.59 -29.49
CA ASN A 979 -64.71 12.49 -28.40
C ASN A 979 -65.34 13.89 -28.55
N TYR A 980 -65.61 14.34 -29.77
CA TYR A 980 -66.35 15.58 -30.01
C TYR A 980 -67.81 15.49 -29.55
N VAL A 981 -68.43 14.31 -29.68
CA VAL A 981 -69.84 14.07 -29.31
C VAL A 981 -70.01 13.76 -27.82
N LYS A 982 -69.06 13.05 -27.22
CA LYS A 982 -68.96 12.82 -25.78
C LYS A 982 -67.49 12.87 -25.37
N PRO A 983 -67.04 13.93 -24.69
CA PRO A 983 -65.69 13.97 -24.16
C PRO A 983 -65.58 12.97 -23.01
N ASP A 984 -65.16 11.74 -23.31
CA ASP A 984 -64.71 10.79 -22.31
C ASP A 984 -63.30 11.18 -21.88
N ALA A 985 -63.14 11.52 -20.60
CA ALA A 985 -61.90 12.07 -20.04
C ALA A 985 -60.71 11.07 -20.03
N GLY A 986 -60.89 9.84 -20.49
CA GLY A 986 -59.90 8.76 -20.36
C GLY A 986 -59.32 8.20 -21.67
N TYR A 987 -59.73 8.68 -22.86
CA TYR A 987 -59.22 8.14 -24.12
C TYR A 987 -58.43 9.17 -24.93
N SER A 988 -57.10 8.97 -25.02
CA SER A 988 -56.25 9.72 -25.94
C SER A 988 -56.61 9.36 -27.39
N PRO A 989 -57.01 10.33 -28.23
CA PRO A 989 -57.39 10.06 -29.63
C PRO A 989 -56.22 9.56 -30.49
N ASN A 990 -55.00 9.58 -29.96
CA ASN A 990 -53.78 9.15 -30.65
C ASN A 990 -53.29 7.76 -30.21
N PHE A 991 -53.91 7.14 -29.20
CA PHE A 991 -53.43 5.90 -28.63
C PHE A 991 -54.56 4.86 -28.51
N PHE A 992 -54.61 3.94 -29.47
CA PHE A 992 -55.63 2.88 -29.53
C PHE A 992 -55.10 1.64 -30.23
N LYS A 993 -55.69 0.48 -29.92
CA LYS A 993 -55.39 -0.77 -30.61
C LYS A 993 -55.83 -0.67 -32.07
N THR A 994 -54.87 -0.72 -32.99
CA THR A 994 -55.19 -0.68 -34.42
C THR A 994 -55.82 -2.00 -34.88
N TRP A 995 -56.74 -1.94 -35.84
CA TRP A 995 -57.39 -3.15 -36.34
C TRP A 995 -56.36 -4.12 -36.95
N GLY A 996 -56.39 -5.39 -36.53
CA GLY A 996 -55.42 -6.41 -36.96
C GLY A 996 -54.14 -6.53 -36.12
N ALA A 997 -54.06 -5.82 -34.99
CA ALA A 997 -52.93 -5.91 -34.05
C ALA A 997 -52.59 -7.34 -33.61
N CYS A 998 -51.29 -7.62 -33.51
CA CYS A 998 -50.81 -8.86 -32.90
C CYS A 998 -51.12 -8.87 -31.39
N SER A 999 -51.02 -10.05 -30.76
CA SER A 999 -51.30 -10.21 -29.33
C SER A 999 -50.42 -9.29 -28.47
N THR A 1000 -49.13 -9.20 -28.79
CA THR A 1000 -48.15 -8.37 -28.08
C THR A 1000 -48.49 -6.89 -28.16
N GLU A 1001 -48.79 -6.37 -29.35
CA GLU A 1001 -49.20 -4.97 -29.48
C GLU A 1001 -50.50 -4.69 -28.70
N ALA A 1002 -51.48 -5.59 -28.78
CA ALA A 1002 -52.73 -5.41 -28.05
C ALA A 1002 -52.50 -5.36 -26.53
N ALA A 1003 -51.64 -6.24 -26.01
CA ALA A 1003 -51.27 -6.28 -24.59
C ALA A 1003 -50.51 -5.03 -24.15
N LEU A 1004 -49.52 -4.59 -24.94
CA LEU A 1004 -48.72 -3.41 -24.63
C LEU A 1004 -49.51 -2.10 -24.76
N VAL A 1005 -50.44 -2.00 -25.72
CA VAL A 1005 -51.32 -0.83 -25.83
C VAL A 1005 -52.25 -0.74 -24.63
N LEU A 1006 -52.89 -1.84 -24.23
CA LEU A 1006 -53.78 -1.85 -23.08
C LEU A 1006 -53.03 -1.49 -21.78
N SER A 1007 -51.88 -2.12 -21.56
CA SER A 1007 -51.10 -1.92 -20.34
C SER A 1007 -50.38 -0.57 -20.34
N GLY A 1008 -49.96 -0.06 -21.51
CA GLY A 1008 -49.30 1.23 -21.65
C GLY A 1008 -50.14 2.42 -21.18
N GLU A 1009 -51.45 2.40 -21.47
CA GLU A 1009 -52.37 3.43 -20.93
C GLU A 1009 -52.48 3.31 -19.42
N GLN A 1010 -52.66 2.08 -18.90
CA GLN A 1010 -52.77 1.82 -17.46
C GLN A 1010 -51.52 2.29 -16.71
N PHE A 1011 -50.33 1.93 -17.20
CA PHE A 1011 -49.07 2.36 -16.60
C PHE A 1011 -48.88 3.87 -16.63
N TYR A 1012 -49.25 4.52 -17.74
CA TYR A 1012 -49.19 5.98 -17.81
C TYR A 1012 -50.09 6.64 -16.78
N THR A 1013 -51.36 6.22 -16.70
CA THR A 1013 -52.31 6.76 -15.71
C THR A 1013 -51.84 6.49 -14.28
N SER A 1014 -51.31 5.30 -13.98
CA SER A 1014 -50.74 4.98 -12.66
C SER A 1014 -49.55 5.89 -12.32
N LEU A 1015 -48.63 6.12 -13.27
CA LEU A 1015 -47.49 7.02 -13.07
C LEU A 1015 -47.92 8.48 -12.90
N GLU A 1016 -48.95 8.93 -13.62
CA GLU A 1016 -49.50 10.29 -13.52
C GLU A 1016 -50.24 10.51 -12.19
N MET A 1017 -51.02 9.52 -11.73
CA MET A 1017 -51.64 9.55 -10.41
C MET A 1017 -50.60 9.55 -9.29
N ALA A 1018 -49.54 8.74 -9.42
CA ALA A 1018 -48.43 8.75 -8.49
C ALA A 1018 -47.67 10.09 -8.48
N ALA A 1019 -47.58 10.78 -9.64
CA ALA A 1019 -47.01 12.13 -9.74
C ALA A 1019 -47.82 13.16 -9.00
N SER A 1020 -49.14 13.04 -9.06
CA SER A 1020 -50.07 13.98 -8.45
C SER A 1020 -50.19 13.79 -6.94
N ALA A 1021 -49.81 12.61 -6.43
CA ALA A 1021 -49.86 12.26 -5.01
C ALA A 1021 -48.54 12.56 -4.25
N ALA A 1022 -47.42 12.69 -4.96
CA ALA A 1022 -46.11 13.05 -4.42
C ALA A 1022 -45.93 14.57 -4.38
#